data_AF-A0A955BXJ3-F1
#
_entry.id   AF-A0A955BXJ3-F1
#
_cell.length_a   1.000
_cell.length_b   1.000
_cell.length_c   1.000
_cell.angle_alpha   90.00
_cell.angle_beta   90.00
_cell.angle_gamma   90.00
#
_symmetry.space_group_name_H-M   'P 1'
#
loop_
_entity.id
_entity.type
_entity.pdbx_description
1 polymer ?
#
loop_
_entity_poly.entity_id
_entity_poly.type
_entity_poly.pdbx_seq_one_letter_code
_entity_poly.pdbx_strand_id
1 'polypeptide(L)'
;LLCLPGMTTAKDNPDAFSQTLVDLFSHHRGEVAAAYKHLKSGESFEHNADTPMPTASLIKLPIMATAYHMVEQDGLDLAKTVTLTEEEKVPGSGVLTTQFSPGAAFSLRDAIRLMIAYSDNTATNLVIDQIGLPATNAYMEELGLKETRLYAKVFRRDTSLDIKKSQEFGLGSTTAGEMIKLLELLQQGKLAGADACSQMTEHLLACEHTSTVPRFLPSEARVAHKTGSVSASRCDAGIIESPAGPIAYCILTTNNEDKSWGEDNEAELLAAEFGRAVYGHFNKNEDPQAPTVARVLKMGADGELVEALQRTLNALVLPSPQLSVDGDFGPNTQSAVIAFQKQEGVEATGEVGPDTWRALGPLLTEDAASPAPEEVNDQPRTKAGADPLVGPPVVTCAAYAIADRSTGKVLWGYNDAKPRDPASITKIMTAHLVCCLAEQDSSVLEDQLTFSKAADETSGSTSAVRFGERLSVLEALYGLMLPSGNDMARALAEHFGNRVSDGAAGSDKSSYDLFIDAMNAKAAELGMASTGYRNPHGLTAEGHVTTAADMVKLAHAAMQSPVFREVVKTPVRGCTLDSVDGYQRNTVWKNTNHLLGIEGFDGVKTGTTGPAGACLVASGSRDGTGLYVVVLGATSGDARYVDARNLFRWAWKELGVED
;
A
#
# COMPACT_ATOMS: atom_id res chain seq x y z
N LEU A 1 -57.28 -50.92 -6.43
CA LEU A 1 -57.55 -50.45 -5.05
C LEU A 1 -56.60 -51.22 -4.14
N LEU A 2 -55.68 -50.68 -3.35
CA LEU A 2 -55.37 -49.33 -2.89
C LEU A 2 -53.87 -49.35 -2.52
N CYS A 3 -53.06 -48.46 -3.11
CA CYS A 3 -51.74 -48.16 -2.58
C CYS A 3 -51.89 -47.20 -1.40
N LEU A 4 -51.31 -47.54 -0.26
CA LEU A 4 -51.12 -46.64 0.87
C LEU A 4 -49.95 -45.69 0.55
N PRO A 5 -50.06 -44.36 0.82
CA PRO A 5 -48.95 -43.45 0.63
C PRO A 5 -47.91 -43.66 1.75
N GLY A 6 -46.66 -43.87 1.34
CA GLY A 6 -45.51 -43.88 2.23
C GLY A 6 -45.28 -42.51 2.86
N MET A 7 -44.84 -42.54 4.11
CA MET A 7 -44.31 -41.39 4.84
C MET A 7 -43.17 -40.75 4.04
N THR A 8 -43.36 -39.51 3.62
CA THR A 8 -42.29 -38.63 3.15
C THR A 8 -41.52 -38.12 4.37
N THR A 9 -40.24 -38.48 4.45
CA THR A 9 -39.29 -37.91 5.42
C THR A 9 -39.03 -36.44 5.06
N ALA A 10 -39.12 -35.56 6.05
CA ALA A 10 -38.92 -34.12 5.92
C ALA A 10 -37.48 -33.74 5.52
N LYS A 11 -37.17 -33.74 4.21
CA LYS A 11 -35.89 -33.26 3.66
C LYS A 11 -36.00 -32.21 2.55
N ASP A 12 -37.20 -31.75 2.19
CA ASP A 12 -37.38 -30.95 0.97
C ASP A 12 -37.88 -29.50 1.18
N ASN A 13 -37.50 -28.85 2.28
CA ASN A 13 -37.50 -27.39 2.34
C ASN A 13 -36.38 -26.90 3.25
N PRO A 14 -35.34 -26.23 2.74
CA PRO A 14 -34.34 -25.58 3.58
C PRO A 14 -35.02 -24.53 4.45
N ASP A 15 -34.57 -24.37 5.70
CA ASP A 15 -34.99 -23.24 6.52
C ASP A 15 -34.56 -21.92 5.84
N ALA A 16 -35.16 -20.80 6.28
CA ALA A 16 -34.95 -19.50 5.63
C ALA A 16 -33.48 -19.04 5.61
N PHE A 17 -32.66 -19.45 6.59
CA PHE A 17 -31.24 -19.11 6.61
C PHE A 17 -30.45 -20.01 5.64
N SER A 18 -30.73 -21.31 5.63
CA SER A 18 -30.18 -22.25 4.66
C SER A 18 -30.46 -21.80 3.21
N GLN A 19 -31.66 -21.28 2.92
CA GLN A 19 -31.98 -20.72 1.60
C GLN A 19 -31.16 -19.46 1.29
N THR A 20 -30.93 -18.59 2.27
CA THR A 20 -30.10 -17.39 2.11
C THR A 20 -28.67 -17.73 1.66
N LEU A 21 -28.09 -18.80 2.23
CA LEU A 21 -26.76 -19.27 1.83
C LEU A 21 -26.76 -19.86 0.42
N VAL A 22 -27.79 -20.65 0.07
CA VAL A 22 -27.94 -21.17 -1.29
C VAL A 22 -28.07 -20.04 -2.31
N ASP A 23 -28.85 -19.00 -2.00
CA ASP A 23 -29.01 -17.83 -2.86
C ASP A 23 -27.68 -17.09 -3.01
N LEU A 24 -26.92 -16.90 -1.92
CA LEU A 24 -25.58 -16.32 -1.95
C LEU A 24 -24.66 -17.08 -2.93
N PHE A 25 -24.63 -18.42 -2.87
CA PHE A 25 -23.78 -19.22 -3.75
C PHE A 25 -24.24 -19.19 -5.22
N SER A 26 -25.54 -19.04 -5.48
CA SER A 26 -26.08 -19.05 -6.85
C SER A 26 -25.65 -17.85 -7.70
N HIS A 27 -25.16 -16.78 -7.07
CA HIS A 27 -24.63 -15.61 -7.76
C HIS A 27 -23.16 -15.77 -8.18
N HIS A 28 -22.45 -16.77 -7.63
CA HIS A 28 -21.05 -17.00 -7.93
C HIS A 28 -20.87 -17.66 -9.29
N ARG A 29 -19.98 -17.10 -10.13
CA ARG A 29 -19.63 -17.70 -11.43
C ARG A 29 -18.52 -18.74 -11.27
N GLY A 30 -18.92 -19.93 -10.83
CA GLY A 30 -18.07 -21.10 -10.63
C GLY A 30 -18.83 -22.20 -9.89
N GLU A 31 -18.11 -23.25 -9.48
CA GLU A 31 -18.66 -24.29 -8.63
C GLU A 31 -18.35 -23.99 -7.16
N VAL A 32 -19.35 -24.20 -6.28
CA VAL A 32 -19.23 -23.96 -4.84
C VAL A 32 -19.58 -25.25 -4.09
N ALA A 33 -18.72 -25.62 -3.14
CA ALA A 33 -19.01 -26.59 -2.09
C ALA A 33 -18.76 -25.95 -0.73
N ALA A 34 -19.76 -25.95 0.15
CA ALA A 34 -19.69 -25.28 1.43
C ALA A 34 -20.39 -26.09 2.53
N ALA A 35 -19.90 -25.97 3.75
CA ALA A 35 -20.54 -26.55 4.92
C ALA A 35 -20.20 -25.73 6.17
N TYR A 36 -21.10 -25.74 7.15
CA TYR A 36 -20.77 -25.29 8.51
C TYR A 36 -21.40 -26.22 9.55
N LYS A 37 -20.83 -26.21 10.74
CA LYS A 37 -21.38 -26.87 11.94
C LYS A 37 -21.08 -26.04 13.18
N HIS A 38 -22.12 -25.60 13.88
CA HIS A 38 -21.98 -25.02 15.21
C HIS A 38 -21.73 -26.15 16.21
N LEU A 39 -20.50 -26.24 16.72
CA LEU A 39 -20.00 -27.42 17.43
C LEU A 39 -20.65 -27.60 18.81
N LYS A 40 -21.30 -26.56 19.35
CA LYS A 40 -22.02 -26.62 20.62
C LYS A 40 -23.48 -27.07 20.46
N SER A 41 -24.21 -26.55 19.48
CA SER A 41 -25.62 -26.91 19.27
C SER A 41 -25.81 -28.13 18.36
N GLY A 42 -24.81 -28.44 17.54
CA GLY A 42 -24.88 -29.47 16.50
C GLY A 42 -25.61 -29.02 15.23
N GLU A 43 -26.10 -27.79 15.16
CA GLU A 43 -26.71 -27.22 13.96
C GLU A 43 -25.70 -27.16 12.81
N SER A 44 -26.12 -27.57 11.62
CA SER A 44 -25.24 -27.74 10.47
C SER A 44 -25.94 -27.45 9.15
N PHE A 45 -25.16 -27.10 8.15
CA PHE A 45 -25.57 -26.88 6.77
C PHE A 45 -24.55 -27.51 5.82
N GLU A 46 -25.04 -28.02 4.69
CA GLU A 46 -24.25 -28.65 3.65
C GLU A 46 -24.74 -28.21 2.26
N HIS A 47 -23.83 -27.80 1.40
CA HIS A 47 -24.06 -27.49 -0.01
C HIS A 47 -22.96 -28.15 -0.84
N ASN A 48 -23.31 -29.14 -1.68
CA ASN A 48 -22.35 -29.96 -2.43
C ASN A 48 -21.22 -30.52 -1.56
N ALA A 49 -21.51 -30.85 -0.29
CA ALA A 49 -20.50 -31.07 0.73
C ALA A 49 -19.66 -32.34 0.51
N ASP A 50 -20.15 -33.30 -0.28
CA ASP A 50 -19.45 -34.53 -0.66
C ASP A 50 -18.71 -34.42 -2.01
N THR A 51 -18.76 -33.28 -2.69
CA THR A 51 -18.10 -33.08 -3.98
C THR A 51 -16.59 -32.84 -3.76
N PRO A 52 -15.69 -33.66 -4.34
CA PRO A 52 -14.26 -33.42 -4.28
C PRO A 52 -13.87 -32.16 -5.06
N MET A 53 -13.12 -31.27 -4.41
CA MET A 53 -12.64 -30.00 -4.97
C MET A 53 -11.12 -29.88 -4.81
N PRO A 54 -10.43 -29.11 -5.69
CA PRO A 54 -9.03 -28.75 -5.51
C PRO A 54 -8.82 -28.03 -4.18
N THR A 55 -7.81 -28.41 -3.40
CA THR A 55 -7.53 -27.75 -2.10
C THR A 55 -6.70 -26.49 -2.23
N ALA A 56 -5.93 -26.37 -3.33
CA ALA A 56 -4.76 -25.50 -3.34
C ALA A 56 -3.94 -25.68 -2.04
N SER A 57 -3.61 -24.59 -1.33
CA SER A 57 -2.86 -24.63 -0.07
C SER A 57 -3.68 -25.07 1.16
N LEU A 58 -5.00 -25.29 1.07
CA LEU A 58 -5.80 -25.80 2.19
C LEU A 58 -5.30 -27.18 2.66
N ILE A 59 -4.69 -27.99 1.79
CA ILE A 59 -4.10 -29.30 2.11
C ILE A 59 -3.03 -29.24 3.21
N LYS A 60 -2.48 -28.04 3.49
CA LYS A 60 -1.51 -27.81 4.56
C LYS A 60 -2.09 -28.05 5.96
N LEU A 61 -3.41 -27.94 6.13
CA LEU A 61 -4.10 -28.30 7.37
C LEU A 61 -3.99 -29.82 7.65
N PRO A 62 -4.37 -30.72 6.73
CA PRO A 62 -4.07 -32.16 6.84
C PRO A 62 -2.59 -32.51 7.04
N ILE A 63 -1.68 -31.80 6.37
CA ILE A 63 -0.23 -32.02 6.56
C ILE A 63 0.18 -31.71 8.01
N MET A 64 -0.27 -30.59 8.56
CA MET A 64 -0.03 -30.25 9.96
C MET A 64 -0.65 -31.27 10.91
N ALA A 65 -1.91 -31.68 10.65
CA ALA A 65 -2.58 -32.70 11.46
C ALA A 65 -1.79 -34.01 11.52
N THR A 66 -1.22 -34.43 10.37
CA THR A 66 -0.37 -35.61 10.27
C THR A 66 0.93 -35.43 11.05
N ALA A 67 1.61 -34.28 10.93
CA ALA A 67 2.83 -34.01 11.67
C ALA A 67 2.62 -34.11 13.18
N TYR A 68 1.55 -33.48 13.70
CA TYR A 68 1.22 -33.55 15.13
C TYR A 68 0.75 -34.94 15.57
N HIS A 69 0.05 -35.69 14.72
CA HIS A 69 -0.27 -37.08 15.00
C HIS A 69 1.00 -37.93 15.19
N MET A 70 2.00 -37.75 14.31
CA MET A 70 3.29 -38.44 14.42
C MET A 70 4.13 -37.99 15.63
N VAL A 71 3.94 -36.77 16.14
CA VAL A 71 4.57 -36.33 17.41
C VAL A 71 4.09 -37.21 18.56
N GLU A 72 2.79 -37.47 18.63
CA GLU A 72 2.21 -38.28 19.71
C GLU A 72 2.42 -39.78 19.54
N GLN A 73 2.28 -40.30 18.32
CA GLN A 73 2.29 -41.76 18.08
C GLN A 73 3.68 -42.30 17.72
N ASP A 74 4.47 -41.52 16.97
CA ASP A 74 5.71 -42.00 16.34
C ASP A 74 6.97 -41.31 16.91
N GLY A 75 6.80 -40.36 17.84
CA GLY A 75 7.89 -39.64 18.50
C GLY A 75 8.60 -38.61 17.62
N LEU A 76 7.91 -38.04 16.64
CA LEU A 76 8.44 -36.92 15.85
C LEU A 76 8.74 -35.72 16.78
N ASP A 77 9.95 -35.17 16.70
CA ASP A 77 10.36 -34.04 17.55
C ASP A 77 10.11 -32.70 16.86
N LEU A 78 9.20 -31.89 17.41
CA LEU A 78 8.91 -30.54 16.93
C LEU A 78 10.09 -29.57 17.10
N ALA A 79 10.99 -29.82 18.05
CA ALA A 79 12.19 -29.02 18.26
C ALA A 79 13.31 -29.39 17.28
N LYS A 80 13.16 -30.49 16.52
CA LYS A 80 14.14 -30.90 15.50
C LYS A 80 14.40 -29.76 14.54
N THR A 81 15.68 -29.46 14.33
CA THR A 81 16.10 -28.46 13.37
C THR A 81 15.91 -28.97 11.94
N VAL A 82 15.21 -28.17 11.12
CA VAL A 82 15.20 -28.27 9.67
C VAL A 82 16.09 -27.16 9.09
N THR A 83 16.85 -27.50 8.06
CA THR A 83 17.81 -26.59 7.43
C THR A 83 17.39 -26.36 5.99
N LEU A 84 17.26 -25.10 5.60
CA LEU A 84 16.90 -24.70 4.25
C LEU A 84 18.08 -24.87 3.28
N THR A 85 17.90 -25.62 2.20
CA THR A 85 18.83 -25.69 1.07
C THR A 85 18.32 -24.90 -0.14
N GLU A 86 19.18 -24.66 -1.14
CA GLU A 86 18.73 -24.03 -2.39
C GLU A 86 17.77 -24.91 -3.18
N GLU A 87 17.95 -26.23 -3.16
CA GLU A 87 17.11 -27.18 -3.91
C GLU A 87 15.68 -27.26 -3.34
N GLU A 88 15.51 -26.94 -2.07
CA GLU A 88 14.22 -26.96 -1.38
C GLU A 88 13.38 -25.71 -1.64
N LYS A 89 14.01 -24.59 -2.02
CA LYS A 89 13.32 -23.35 -2.33
C LYS A 89 12.43 -23.49 -3.56
N VAL A 90 11.15 -23.19 -3.38
CA VAL A 90 10.14 -23.20 -4.44
C VAL A 90 9.41 -21.86 -4.53
N PRO A 91 8.92 -21.47 -5.72
CA PRO A 91 8.24 -20.19 -5.91
C PRO A 91 6.84 -20.15 -5.25
N GLY A 92 6.16 -19.01 -5.35
CA GLY A 92 4.82 -18.77 -4.81
C GLY A 92 4.84 -18.19 -3.39
N SER A 93 3.77 -18.43 -2.63
CA SER A 93 3.59 -17.89 -1.28
C SER A 93 4.64 -18.41 -0.29
N GLY A 94 5.10 -17.52 0.60
CA GLY A 94 6.08 -17.82 1.63
C GLY A 94 7.15 -16.74 1.78
N VAL A 95 7.90 -16.84 2.88
CA VAL A 95 9.02 -15.94 3.20
C VAL A 95 10.36 -16.64 3.04
N LEU A 96 10.42 -17.97 3.17
CA LEU A 96 11.69 -18.71 3.14
C LEU A 96 12.43 -18.58 1.80
N THR A 97 11.70 -18.54 0.69
CA THR A 97 12.30 -18.43 -0.64
C THR A 97 12.93 -17.06 -0.89
N THR A 98 12.27 -15.99 -0.45
CA THR A 98 12.60 -14.60 -0.82
C THR A 98 13.42 -13.86 0.24
N GLN A 99 13.26 -14.22 1.52
CA GLN A 99 13.85 -13.49 2.65
C GLN A 99 14.97 -14.26 3.36
N PHE A 100 15.15 -15.56 3.09
CA PHE A 100 16.14 -16.39 3.78
C PHE A 100 17.18 -16.98 2.82
N SER A 101 18.43 -17.02 3.28
CA SER A 101 19.54 -17.67 2.57
C SER A 101 19.62 -19.17 2.93
N PRO A 102 20.21 -20.00 2.05
CA PRO A 102 20.56 -21.39 2.38
C PRO A 102 21.37 -21.47 3.65
N GLY A 103 21.17 -22.54 4.40
CA GLY A 103 21.77 -22.74 5.72
C GLY A 103 20.97 -22.07 6.85
N ALA A 104 19.91 -21.31 6.55
CA ALA A 104 18.95 -20.91 7.57
C ALA A 104 18.36 -22.16 8.23
N ALA A 105 18.33 -22.16 9.56
CA ALA A 105 17.93 -23.29 10.37
C ALA A 105 16.86 -22.86 11.37
N PHE A 106 15.78 -23.62 11.46
CA PHE A 106 14.65 -23.36 12.34
C PHE A 106 14.02 -24.67 12.81
N SER A 107 13.19 -24.63 13.84
CA SER A 107 12.54 -25.85 14.35
C SER A 107 11.47 -26.35 13.37
N LEU A 108 11.16 -27.65 13.42
CA LEU A 108 10.03 -28.21 12.68
C LEU A 108 8.72 -27.51 13.06
N ARG A 109 8.56 -27.12 14.34
CA ARG A 109 7.42 -26.29 14.79
C ARG A 109 7.34 -24.97 14.04
N ASP A 110 8.47 -24.29 13.84
CA ASP A 110 8.51 -23.03 13.09
C ASP A 110 8.23 -23.25 11.61
N ALA A 111 8.71 -24.35 11.02
CA ALA A 111 8.38 -24.71 9.65
C ALA A 111 6.86 -24.93 9.49
N ILE A 112 6.22 -25.63 10.42
CA ILE A 112 4.76 -25.79 10.46
C ILE A 112 4.07 -24.43 10.64
N ARG A 113 4.59 -23.56 11.52
CA ARG A 113 4.08 -22.20 11.69
C ARG A 113 4.11 -21.40 10.40
N LEU A 114 5.24 -21.39 9.68
CA LEU A 114 5.37 -20.70 8.41
C LEU A 114 4.47 -21.30 7.32
N MET A 115 4.35 -22.63 7.29
CA MET A 115 3.46 -23.36 6.38
C MET A 115 1.99 -22.94 6.56
N ILE A 116 1.53 -22.71 7.79
CA ILE A 116 0.14 -22.33 8.07
C ILE A 116 -0.05 -20.81 7.99
N ALA A 117 0.80 -20.04 8.67
CA ALA A 117 0.66 -18.59 8.84
C ALA A 117 0.80 -17.81 7.52
N TYR A 118 1.88 -18.09 6.78
CA TYR A 118 2.22 -17.42 5.52
C TYR A 118 1.87 -18.27 4.29
N SER A 119 1.26 -19.44 4.50
CA SER A 119 1.07 -20.42 3.44
C SER A 119 2.39 -20.75 2.71
N ASP A 120 3.51 -20.85 3.44
CA ASP A 120 4.84 -20.95 2.84
C ASP A 120 5.03 -22.29 2.10
N ASN A 121 5.28 -22.25 0.79
CA ASN A 121 5.43 -23.42 -0.06
C ASN A 121 6.72 -24.20 0.20
N THR A 122 7.80 -23.50 0.52
CA THR A 122 9.10 -24.10 0.85
C THR A 122 9.00 -24.80 2.20
N ALA A 123 8.43 -24.13 3.21
CA ALA A 123 8.17 -24.74 4.51
C ALA A 123 7.26 -25.97 4.40
N THR A 124 6.26 -25.93 3.51
CA THR A 124 5.39 -27.09 3.24
C THR A 124 6.22 -28.31 2.79
N ASN A 125 7.16 -28.12 1.87
CA ASN A 125 8.00 -29.21 1.39
C ASN A 125 8.94 -29.72 2.49
N LEU A 126 9.51 -28.83 3.31
CA LEU A 126 10.35 -29.20 4.45
C LEU A 126 9.58 -30.04 5.48
N VAL A 127 8.33 -29.69 5.77
CA VAL A 127 7.46 -30.47 6.66
C VAL A 127 7.13 -31.83 6.04
N ILE A 128 6.79 -31.86 4.75
CA ILE A 128 6.55 -33.12 4.02
C ILE A 128 7.77 -34.05 4.08
N ASP A 129 8.99 -33.51 4.01
CA ASP A 129 10.21 -34.32 4.12
C ASP A 129 10.40 -34.93 5.50
N GLN A 130 9.86 -34.32 6.56
CA GLN A 130 9.92 -34.91 7.90
C GLN A 130 8.86 -36.00 8.12
N ILE A 131 7.66 -35.84 7.55
CA ILE A 131 6.55 -36.79 7.77
C ILE A 131 6.47 -37.88 6.70
N GLY A 132 7.03 -37.64 5.51
CA GLY A 132 6.88 -38.49 4.33
C GLY A 132 5.60 -38.17 3.54
N LEU A 133 5.74 -38.04 2.21
CA LEU A 133 4.63 -37.66 1.32
C LEU A 133 3.36 -38.55 1.44
N PRO A 134 3.46 -39.91 1.56
CA PRO A 134 2.26 -40.75 1.69
C PRO A 134 1.57 -40.68 3.06
N ALA A 135 2.26 -40.19 4.10
CA ALA A 135 1.77 -40.25 5.48
C ALA A 135 0.46 -39.49 5.66
N THR A 136 0.34 -38.32 5.02
CA THR A 136 -0.90 -37.52 5.07
C THR A 136 -2.10 -38.32 4.55
N ASN A 137 -1.95 -39.03 3.43
CA ASN A 137 -3.06 -39.80 2.86
C ASN A 137 -3.43 -41.01 3.74
N ALA A 138 -2.42 -41.69 4.29
CA ALA A 138 -2.64 -42.82 5.19
C ALA A 138 -3.41 -42.39 6.45
N TYR A 139 -3.01 -41.27 7.05
CA TYR A 139 -3.67 -40.75 8.24
C TYR A 139 -5.09 -40.23 7.95
N MET A 140 -5.30 -39.54 6.82
CA MET A 140 -6.66 -39.16 6.41
C MET A 140 -7.56 -40.38 6.18
N GLU A 141 -7.04 -41.45 5.56
CA GLU A 141 -7.77 -42.72 5.38
C GLU A 141 -8.12 -43.38 6.73
N GLU A 142 -7.21 -43.36 7.71
CA GLU A 142 -7.46 -43.85 9.07
C GLU A 142 -8.62 -43.10 9.75
N LEU A 143 -8.70 -41.79 9.54
CA LEU A 143 -9.81 -40.95 10.02
C LEU A 143 -11.11 -41.13 9.22
N GLY A 144 -11.09 -41.95 8.16
CA GLY A 144 -12.23 -42.19 7.27
C GLY A 144 -12.46 -41.08 6.23
N LEU A 145 -11.51 -40.16 6.08
CA LEU A 145 -11.54 -39.05 5.11
C LEU A 145 -10.90 -39.54 3.81
N LYS A 146 -11.71 -39.95 2.84
CA LYS A 146 -11.26 -40.65 1.63
C LYS A 146 -10.89 -39.72 0.49
N GLU A 147 -11.47 -38.54 0.44
CA GLU A 147 -11.27 -37.58 -0.64
C GLU A 147 -10.20 -36.52 -0.31
N THR A 148 -9.87 -36.36 0.98
CA THR A 148 -8.78 -35.52 1.49
C THR A 148 -7.44 -36.17 1.18
N ARG A 149 -6.80 -35.74 0.08
CA ARG A 149 -5.58 -36.36 -0.44
C ARG A 149 -4.56 -35.31 -0.85
N LEU A 150 -3.31 -35.52 -0.46
CA LEU A 150 -2.12 -34.84 -0.95
C LEU A 150 -1.53 -35.66 -2.10
N TYR A 151 -1.31 -35.04 -3.26
CA TYR A 151 -0.83 -35.75 -4.44
C TYR A 151 0.67 -35.59 -4.66
N ALA A 152 1.27 -34.44 -4.39
CA ALA A 152 2.67 -34.18 -4.69
C ALA A 152 3.28 -33.17 -3.71
N LYS A 153 4.61 -33.05 -3.71
CA LYS A 153 5.29 -31.89 -3.13
C LYS A 153 5.00 -30.63 -3.95
N VAL A 154 4.96 -29.48 -3.28
CA VAL A 154 4.62 -28.19 -3.88
C VAL A 154 5.64 -27.83 -4.96
N PHE A 155 5.17 -27.47 -6.17
CA PHE A 155 5.98 -27.25 -7.39
C PHE A 155 6.86 -28.43 -7.84
N ARG A 156 6.62 -29.65 -7.33
CA ARG A 156 7.39 -30.85 -7.65
C ARG A 156 6.47 -31.97 -8.14
N ARG A 157 5.81 -31.75 -9.28
CA ARG A 157 4.82 -32.71 -9.85
C ARG A 157 5.42 -34.09 -10.17
N ASP A 158 6.73 -34.15 -10.36
CA ASP A 158 7.51 -35.38 -10.51
C ASP A 158 7.42 -36.32 -9.29
N THR A 159 7.05 -35.78 -8.13
CA THR A 159 6.84 -36.55 -6.89
C THR A 159 5.42 -37.12 -6.73
N SER A 160 4.57 -36.98 -7.75
CA SER A 160 3.14 -37.29 -7.62
C SER A 160 2.85 -38.76 -7.28
N LEU A 161 2.00 -38.97 -6.26
CA LEU A 161 1.47 -40.27 -5.86
C LEU A 161 0.36 -40.77 -6.81
N ASP A 162 -0.35 -39.85 -7.46
CA ASP A 162 -1.35 -40.14 -8.49
C ASP A 162 -1.33 -39.02 -9.54
N ILE A 163 -0.73 -39.32 -10.70
CA ILE A 163 -0.56 -38.36 -11.79
C ILE A 163 -1.91 -37.87 -12.33
N LYS A 164 -2.92 -38.75 -12.42
CA LYS A 164 -4.23 -38.38 -12.99
C LYS A 164 -4.96 -37.45 -12.05
N LYS A 165 -5.02 -37.79 -10.77
CA LYS A 165 -5.67 -36.96 -9.76
C LYS A 165 -4.93 -35.64 -9.52
N SER A 166 -3.60 -35.63 -9.61
CA SER A 166 -2.81 -34.40 -9.54
C SER A 166 -3.03 -33.47 -10.75
N GLN A 167 -3.32 -34.02 -11.93
CA GLN A 167 -3.70 -33.21 -13.10
C GLN A 167 -5.09 -32.58 -12.92
N GLU A 168 -6.00 -33.31 -12.29
CA GLU A 168 -7.38 -32.87 -12.04
C GLU A 168 -7.46 -31.84 -10.91
N PHE A 169 -6.87 -32.13 -9.75
CA PHE A 169 -7.03 -31.34 -8.52
C PHE A 169 -5.78 -30.54 -8.13
N GLY A 170 -4.69 -30.66 -8.87
CA GLY A 170 -3.43 -29.98 -8.57
C GLY A 170 -2.68 -30.62 -7.40
N LEU A 171 -2.49 -29.85 -6.32
CA LEU A 171 -1.69 -30.25 -5.16
C LEU A 171 -2.42 -31.29 -4.29
N GLY A 172 -3.73 -31.15 -4.15
CA GLY A 172 -4.55 -32.01 -3.30
C GLY A 172 -6.04 -31.83 -3.58
N SER A 173 -6.84 -32.76 -3.09
CA SER A 173 -8.30 -32.72 -3.11
C SER A 173 -8.88 -32.85 -1.71
N THR A 174 -10.11 -32.38 -1.53
CA THR A 174 -10.92 -32.59 -0.31
C THR A 174 -12.40 -32.38 -0.63
N THR A 175 -13.29 -32.73 0.29
CA THR A 175 -14.68 -32.24 0.30
C THR A 175 -14.91 -31.25 1.46
N ALA A 176 -16.01 -30.48 1.40
CA ALA A 176 -16.37 -29.60 2.51
C ALA A 176 -16.77 -30.38 3.76
N GLY A 177 -17.48 -31.51 3.59
CA GLY A 177 -17.87 -32.40 4.68
C GLY A 177 -16.68 -33.02 5.41
N GLU A 178 -15.65 -33.47 4.67
CA GLU A 178 -14.44 -34.01 5.29
C GLU A 178 -13.64 -32.97 6.07
N MET A 179 -13.58 -31.72 5.58
CA MET A 179 -12.95 -30.62 6.32
C MET A 179 -13.72 -30.27 7.60
N ILE A 180 -15.05 -30.24 7.57
CA ILE A 180 -15.86 -30.09 8.79
C ILE A 180 -15.56 -31.22 9.78
N LYS A 181 -15.43 -32.45 9.30
CA LYS A 181 -15.11 -33.60 10.16
C LYS A 181 -13.72 -33.47 10.80
N LEU A 182 -12.73 -33.06 10.03
CA LEU A 182 -11.36 -32.82 10.50
C LEU A 182 -11.32 -31.73 11.58
N LEU A 183 -12.02 -30.61 11.36
CA LEU A 183 -12.12 -29.50 12.31
C LEU A 183 -12.89 -29.88 13.58
N GLU A 184 -13.93 -30.72 13.47
CA GLU A 184 -14.62 -31.28 14.63
C GLU A 184 -13.67 -32.14 15.48
N LEU A 185 -12.85 -32.99 14.85
CA LEU A 185 -11.84 -33.78 15.56
C LEU A 185 -10.75 -32.91 16.19
N LEU A 186 -10.34 -31.83 15.52
CA LEU A 186 -9.41 -30.84 16.07
C LEU A 186 -9.97 -30.24 17.38
N GLN A 187 -11.19 -29.69 17.33
CA GLN A 187 -11.84 -29.08 18.48
C GLN A 187 -12.05 -30.07 19.64
N GLN A 188 -12.29 -31.35 19.33
CA GLN A 188 -12.47 -32.40 20.33
C GLN A 188 -11.15 -32.93 20.92
N GLY A 189 -9.98 -32.47 20.45
CA GLY A 189 -8.69 -33.01 20.88
C GLY A 189 -8.39 -34.42 20.36
N LYS A 190 -9.04 -34.85 19.27
CA LYS A 190 -9.00 -36.24 18.78
C LYS A 190 -8.13 -36.46 17.54
N LEU A 191 -7.57 -35.40 16.94
CA LEU A 191 -6.57 -35.58 15.87
C LEU A 191 -5.26 -36.14 16.44
N ALA A 192 -4.71 -35.45 17.44
CA ALA A 192 -3.42 -35.81 18.02
C ALA A 192 -3.42 -35.59 19.55
N GLY A 193 -4.54 -35.78 20.24
CA GLY A 193 -4.63 -35.43 21.66
C GLY A 193 -4.84 -33.94 21.91
N ALA A 194 -5.22 -33.58 23.15
CA ALA A 194 -5.69 -32.24 23.49
C ALA A 194 -4.60 -31.16 23.34
N ASP A 195 -3.39 -31.42 23.83
CA ASP A 195 -2.30 -30.44 23.83
C ASP A 195 -1.79 -30.18 22.40
N ALA A 196 -1.65 -31.23 21.58
CA ALA A 196 -1.29 -31.10 20.18
C ALA A 196 -2.37 -30.36 19.38
N CYS A 197 -3.65 -30.69 19.61
CA CYS A 197 -4.76 -29.96 18.99
C CYS A 197 -4.77 -28.47 19.38
N SER A 198 -4.46 -28.14 20.64
CA SER A 198 -4.32 -26.75 21.07
C SER A 198 -3.21 -26.03 20.30
N GLN A 199 -2.04 -26.67 20.14
CA GLN A 199 -0.93 -26.11 19.36
C GLN A 199 -1.27 -25.97 17.87
N MET A 200 -2.01 -26.92 17.29
CA MET A 200 -2.52 -26.82 15.92
C MET A 200 -3.48 -25.63 15.77
N THR A 201 -4.39 -25.42 16.73
CA THR A 201 -5.27 -24.24 16.76
C THR A 201 -4.46 -22.95 16.86
N GLU A 202 -3.39 -22.91 17.66
CA GLU A 202 -2.49 -21.75 17.72
C GLU A 202 -1.84 -21.46 16.36
N HIS A 203 -1.41 -22.48 15.61
CA HIS A 203 -0.90 -22.31 14.25
C HIS A 203 -1.94 -21.73 13.30
N LEU A 204 -3.17 -22.23 13.35
CA LEU A 204 -4.29 -21.76 12.51
C LEU A 204 -4.74 -20.34 12.85
N LEU A 205 -4.73 -19.97 14.13
CA LEU A 205 -5.01 -18.60 14.60
C LEU A 205 -3.99 -17.57 14.11
N ALA A 206 -2.86 -18.02 13.57
CA ALA A 206 -1.84 -17.15 13.02
C ALA A 206 -1.81 -17.11 11.49
N CYS A 207 -2.82 -17.68 10.83
CA CYS A 207 -3.01 -17.43 9.41
C CYS A 207 -3.21 -15.93 9.21
N GLU A 208 -2.34 -15.31 8.42
CA GLU A 208 -2.41 -13.87 8.15
C GLU A 208 -3.39 -13.53 7.01
N HIS A 209 -3.96 -14.54 6.34
CA HIS A 209 -4.84 -14.32 5.19
C HIS A 209 -6.28 -14.02 5.60
N THR A 210 -6.54 -12.76 5.95
CA THR A 210 -7.85 -12.32 6.47
C THR A 210 -8.87 -11.90 5.42
N SER A 211 -8.55 -11.97 4.12
CA SER A 211 -9.40 -11.47 3.03
C SER A 211 -10.57 -12.39 2.63
N THR A 212 -10.69 -13.54 3.31
CA THR A 212 -11.70 -14.58 3.10
C THR A 212 -12.72 -14.58 4.26
N VAL A 213 -13.02 -15.71 4.91
CA VAL A 213 -14.04 -15.79 5.97
C VAL A 213 -13.83 -14.76 7.10
N PRO A 214 -12.60 -14.45 7.56
CA PRO A 214 -12.41 -13.44 8.61
C PRO A 214 -12.79 -12.00 8.21
N ARG A 215 -12.83 -11.67 6.91
CA ARG A 215 -12.82 -10.27 6.42
C ARG A 215 -13.97 -9.42 6.96
N PHE A 216 -15.15 -10.02 7.07
CA PHE A 216 -16.40 -9.34 7.46
C PHE A 216 -16.90 -9.77 8.84
N LEU A 217 -16.08 -10.48 9.60
CA LEU A 217 -16.40 -10.81 10.99
C LEU A 217 -16.05 -9.62 11.90
N PRO A 218 -16.73 -9.49 13.05
CA PRO A 218 -16.38 -8.44 14.00
C PRO A 218 -14.99 -8.68 14.58
N SER A 219 -14.36 -7.60 15.06
CA SER A 219 -12.97 -7.58 15.51
C SER A 219 -12.62 -8.57 16.61
N GLU A 220 -13.60 -8.94 17.43
CA GLU A 220 -13.49 -9.88 18.54
C GLU A 220 -13.62 -11.35 18.11
N ALA A 221 -14.11 -11.62 16.89
CA ALA A 221 -14.20 -12.97 16.35
C ALA A 221 -12.80 -13.45 15.96
N ARG A 222 -12.33 -14.50 16.63
CA ARG A 222 -11.06 -15.14 16.31
C ARG A 222 -11.32 -16.29 15.36
N VAL A 223 -10.52 -16.41 14.31
CA VAL A 223 -10.69 -17.46 13.29
C VAL A 223 -9.43 -18.29 13.21
N ALA A 224 -9.53 -19.55 13.62
CA ALA A 224 -8.48 -20.54 13.44
C ALA A 224 -8.69 -21.22 12.09
N HIS A 225 -8.01 -20.78 11.04
CA HIS A 225 -8.26 -21.28 9.68
C HIS A 225 -7.02 -21.48 8.81
N LYS A 226 -7.25 -22.11 7.65
CA LYS A 226 -6.27 -22.21 6.58
C LYS A 226 -6.93 -21.95 5.23
N THR A 227 -6.33 -21.07 4.46
CA THR A 227 -6.77 -20.72 3.11
C THR A 227 -6.02 -21.48 2.01
N GLY A 228 -6.56 -21.47 0.80
CA GLY A 228 -5.88 -21.99 -0.40
C GLY A 228 -6.34 -21.28 -1.67
N SER A 229 -5.38 -20.84 -2.49
CA SER A 229 -5.68 -20.12 -3.74
C SER A 229 -4.79 -20.61 -4.89
N VAL A 230 -5.43 -20.89 -6.03
CA VAL A 230 -4.81 -21.03 -7.37
C VAL A 230 -5.74 -20.37 -8.37
N SER A 231 -5.29 -19.96 -9.55
CA SER A 231 -6.08 -19.09 -10.46
C SER A 231 -7.58 -19.40 -10.56
N ALA A 232 -7.97 -20.67 -10.72
CA ALA A 232 -9.37 -21.07 -10.87
C ALA A 232 -10.07 -21.60 -9.59
N SER A 233 -9.41 -21.60 -8.44
CA SER A 233 -9.96 -22.15 -7.18
C SER A 233 -9.58 -21.30 -5.97
N ARG A 234 -10.51 -21.12 -5.03
CA ARG A 234 -10.29 -20.49 -3.72
C ARG A 234 -10.92 -21.35 -2.63
N CYS A 235 -10.24 -21.49 -1.52
CA CYS A 235 -10.65 -22.35 -0.42
C CYS A 235 -10.38 -21.66 0.92
N ASP A 236 -11.28 -21.84 1.88
CA ASP A 236 -11.05 -21.49 3.28
C ASP A 236 -11.80 -22.47 4.19
N ALA A 237 -11.12 -22.97 5.22
CA ALA A 237 -11.72 -23.83 6.22
C ALA A 237 -11.09 -23.59 7.58
N GLY A 238 -11.93 -23.58 8.62
CA GLY A 238 -11.48 -23.28 9.97
C GLY A 238 -12.58 -23.31 11.02
N ILE A 239 -12.23 -22.82 12.21
CA ILE A 239 -13.16 -22.64 13.33
C ILE A 239 -13.25 -21.15 13.65
N ILE A 240 -14.46 -20.59 13.62
CA ILE A 240 -14.76 -19.26 14.15
C ILE A 240 -15.06 -19.42 15.64
N GLU A 241 -14.26 -18.78 16.48
CA GLU A 241 -14.58 -18.59 17.90
C GLU A 241 -15.63 -17.49 18.01
N SER A 242 -16.86 -17.85 18.37
CA SER A 242 -17.96 -16.89 18.53
C SER A 242 -18.55 -16.94 19.94
N PRO A 243 -19.19 -15.85 20.41
CA PRO A 243 -19.90 -15.82 21.68
C PRO A 243 -20.93 -16.95 21.87
N ALA A 244 -21.61 -17.36 20.78
CA ALA A 244 -22.57 -18.46 20.80
C ALA A 244 -21.91 -19.85 20.97
N GLY A 245 -20.64 -19.96 20.60
CA GLY A 245 -19.87 -21.20 20.58
C GLY A 245 -19.00 -21.32 19.32
N PRO A 246 -18.09 -22.31 19.26
CA PRO A 246 -17.22 -22.51 18.12
C PRO A 246 -18.02 -23.02 16.91
N ILE A 247 -17.75 -22.42 15.74
CA ILE A 247 -18.39 -22.78 14.46
C ILE A 247 -17.31 -23.32 13.53
N ALA A 248 -17.34 -24.62 13.21
CA ALA A 248 -16.52 -25.16 12.13
C ALA A 248 -17.15 -24.79 10.79
N TYR A 249 -16.34 -24.37 9.82
CA TYR A 249 -16.79 -24.04 8.47
C TYR A 249 -15.79 -24.53 7.42
N CYS A 250 -16.29 -24.71 6.21
CA CYS A 250 -15.49 -24.92 5.01
C CYS A 250 -16.21 -24.33 3.81
N ILE A 251 -15.51 -23.54 2.99
CA ILE A 251 -15.99 -23.07 1.69
C ILE A 251 -14.90 -23.32 0.64
N LEU A 252 -15.30 -23.99 -0.44
CA LEU A 252 -14.44 -24.40 -1.55
C LEU A 252 -15.10 -23.89 -2.84
N THR A 253 -14.31 -23.21 -3.68
CA THR A 253 -14.73 -22.80 -5.01
C THR A 253 -13.75 -23.32 -6.05
N THR A 254 -14.26 -23.70 -7.21
CA THR A 254 -13.45 -24.11 -8.36
C THR A 254 -14.11 -23.71 -9.67
N ASN A 255 -13.38 -23.82 -10.78
CA ASN A 255 -13.84 -23.39 -12.10
C ASN A 255 -14.30 -21.92 -12.10
N ASN A 256 -13.68 -21.09 -11.25
CA ASN A 256 -14.04 -19.69 -11.12
C ASN A 256 -13.77 -18.93 -12.42
N GLU A 257 -14.75 -18.13 -12.85
CA GLU A 257 -14.58 -17.20 -13.97
C GLU A 257 -13.62 -16.06 -13.60
N ASP A 258 -13.78 -15.48 -12.41
CA ASP A 258 -12.85 -14.49 -11.88
C ASP A 258 -11.58 -15.16 -11.36
N LYS A 259 -10.49 -14.97 -12.12
CA LYS A 259 -9.15 -15.50 -11.84
C LYS A 259 -8.18 -14.43 -11.37
N SER A 260 -8.67 -13.23 -11.06
CA SER A 260 -7.86 -12.12 -10.56
C SER A 260 -7.22 -12.46 -9.21
N TRP A 261 -6.09 -11.82 -8.92
CA TRP A 261 -5.41 -11.91 -7.64
C TRP A 261 -5.56 -10.55 -6.96
N GLY A 262 -6.34 -10.50 -5.89
CA GLY A 262 -6.67 -9.29 -5.15
C GLY A 262 -7.82 -9.57 -4.19
N GLU A 263 -7.94 -8.74 -3.16
CA GLU A 263 -8.96 -8.94 -2.12
C GLU A 263 -10.37 -8.84 -2.71
N ASP A 264 -10.58 -8.11 -3.80
CA ASP A 264 -11.89 -7.96 -4.45
C ASP A 264 -12.24 -9.12 -5.39
N ASN A 265 -11.47 -10.22 -5.36
CA ASN A 265 -11.81 -11.44 -6.09
C ASN A 265 -13.18 -11.98 -5.65
N GLU A 266 -14.02 -12.34 -6.62
CA GLU A 266 -15.40 -12.78 -6.39
C GLU A 266 -15.51 -13.95 -5.39
N ALA A 267 -14.60 -14.93 -5.48
CA ALA A 267 -14.63 -16.09 -4.59
C ALA A 267 -14.10 -15.79 -3.17
N GLU A 268 -13.23 -14.79 -3.01
CA GLU A 268 -12.77 -14.34 -1.68
C GLU A 268 -13.87 -13.54 -0.98
N LEU A 269 -14.55 -12.65 -1.71
CA LEU A 269 -15.74 -11.94 -1.24
C LEU A 269 -16.88 -12.91 -0.90
N LEU A 270 -17.09 -13.95 -1.69
CA LEU A 270 -18.07 -15.00 -1.39
C LEU A 270 -17.76 -15.70 -0.06
N ALA A 271 -16.50 -16.06 0.18
CA ALA A 271 -16.07 -16.64 1.44
C ALA A 271 -16.29 -15.68 2.61
N ALA A 272 -15.97 -14.40 2.45
CA ALA A 272 -16.21 -13.36 3.45
C ALA A 272 -17.70 -13.20 3.81
N GLU A 273 -18.57 -13.13 2.80
CA GLU A 273 -20.02 -13.04 2.99
C GLU A 273 -20.61 -14.30 3.63
N PHE A 274 -20.12 -15.48 3.23
CA PHE A 274 -20.47 -16.75 3.87
C PHE A 274 -20.11 -16.73 5.36
N GLY A 275 -18.89 -16.29 5.70
CA GLY A 275 -18.44 -16.09 7.07
C GLY A 275 -19.35 -15.18 7.89
N ARG A 276 -19.64 -13.98 7.35
CA ARG A 276 -20.53 -12.99 7.97
C ARG A 276 -21.92 -13.55 8.22
N ALA A 277 -22.51 -14.21 7.22
CA ALA A 277 -23.85 -14.78 7.31
C ALA A 277 -23.91 -15.87 8.39
N VAL A 278 -22.94 -16.80 8.40
CA VAL A 278 -22.86 -17.89 9.38
C VAL A 278 -22.64 -17.34 10.80
N TYR A 279 -21.72 -16.40 10.99
CA TYR A 279 -21.48 -15.79 12.30
C TYR A 279 -22.71 -15.04 12.81
N GLY A 280 -23.33 -14.22 11.95
CA GLY A 280 -24.50 -13.41 12.29
C GLY A 280 -25.73 -14.25 12.64
N HIS A 281 -25.89 -15.43 12.02
CA HIS A 281 -26.97 -16.35 12.33
C HIS A 281 -26.96 -16.80 13.80
N PHE A 282 -25.78 -17.12 14.34
CA PHE A 282 -25.64 -17.62 15.71
C PHE A 282 -25.54 -16.53 16.78
N ASN A 283 -25.14 -15.31 16.42
CA ASN A 283 -24.76 -14.26 17.38
C ASN A 283 -25.72 -13.05 17.42
N LYS A 284 -26.97 -13.19 16.95
CA LYS A 284 -27.96 -12.10 16.83
C LYS A 284 -28.11 -11.23 18.09
N ASN A 285 -27.38 -10.11 18.12
CA ASN A 285 -27.78 -8.80 18.64
C ASN A 285 -26.86 -7.71 18.06
N GLU A 286 -27.50 -6.63 17.61
CA GLU A 286 -27.00 -5.35 17.12
C GLU A 286 -26.69 -5.18 15.60
N ASP A 287 -27.67 -4.50 14.99
CA ASP A 287 -27.67 -3.59 13.84
C ASP A 287 -27.54 -4.12 12.39
N PRO A 288 -28.66 -4.19 11.64
CA PRO A 288 -28.67 -4.43 10.20
C PRO A 288 -28.12 -3.25 9.34
N GLN A 289 -27.65 -2.15 9.94
CA GLN A 289 -27.14 -0.96 9.24
C GLN A 289 -25.66 -0.64 9.47
N ALA A 290 -24.87 -1.48 10.16
CA ALA A 290 -23.43 -1.25 10.25
C ALA A 290 -22.74 -1.57 8.90
N PRO A 291 -21.96 -0.64 8.32
CA PRO A 291 -21.19 -0.94 7.12
C PRO A 291 -20.09 -1.97 7.42
N THR A 292 -19.97 -2.94 6.52
CA THR A 292 -19.00 -4.02 6.49
C THR A 292 -17.57 -3.51 6.25
N VAL A 293 -16.59 -4.24 6.81
CA VAL A 293 -15.11 -4.19 6.63
C VAL A 293 -14.31 -3.19 7.49
N ALA A 294 -13.45 -3.67 8.40
CA ALA A 294 -12.34 -2.88 8.98
C ALA A 294 -11.03 -3.69 9.05
N ARG A 295 -10.28 -3.67 7.94
CA ARG A 295 -8.91 -4.20 7.76
C ARG A 295 -7.94 -3.56 8.76
N VAL A 296 -7.05 -4.31 9.41
CA VAL A 296 -5.96 -3.73 10.21
C VAL A 296 -4.95 -3.08 9.26
N LEU A 297 -4.72 -1.76 9.39
CA LEU A 297 -3.76 -1.05 8.56
C LEU A 297 -2.47 -0.79 9.32
N LYS A 298 -1.32 -1.05 8.68
CA LYS A 298 0.02 -0.85 9.24
C LYS A 298 1.00 -0.48 8.13
N MET A 299 2.24 -0.19 8.51
CA MET A 299 3.26 0.25 7.55
C MET A 299 3.39 -0.73 6.36
N GLY A 300 3.29 -0.21 5.14
CA GLY A 300 3.28 -0.97 3.89
C GLY A 300 1.90 -1.39 3.39
N ALA A 301 0.81 -1.06 4.10
CA ALA A 301 -0.55 -1.18 3.57
C ALA A 301 -0.83 -0.06 2.57
N ASP A 302 -1.60 -0.36 1.53
CA ASP A 302 -2.01 0.64 0.54
C ASP A 302 -3.49 0.51 0.08
N GLY A 303 -3.96 1.54 -0.64
CA GLY A 303 -5.27 1.61 -1.29
C GLY A 303 -6.26 2.60 -0.67
N GLU A 304 -7.49 2.62 -1.18
CA GLU A 304 -8.52 3.62 -0.85
C GLU A 304 -8.85 3.70 0.65
N LEU A 305 -8.73 2.59 1.40
CA LEU A 305 -8.93 2.58 2.84
C LEU A 305 -7.79 3.29 3.60
N VAL A 306 -6.56 3.20 3.09
CA VAL A 306 -5.42 3.95 3.62
C VAL A 306 -5.58 5.43 3.29
N GLU A 307 -6.09 5.77 2.10
CA GLU A 307 -6.44 7.16 1.78
C GLU A 307 -7.50 7.70 2.75
N ALA A 308 -8.58 6.95 2.98
CA ALA A 308 -9.64 7.31 3.91
C ALA A 308 -9.12 7.45 5.35
N LEU A 309 -8.20 6.58 5.76
CA LEU A 309 -7.48 6.70 7.03
C LEU A 309 -6.62 7.97 7.09
N GLN A 310 -5.80 8.25 6.07
CA GLN A 310 -4.93 9.42 6.01
C GLN A 310 -5.75 10.72 6.05
N ARG A 311 -6.90 10.75 5.38
CA ARG A 311 -7.90 11.83 5.47
C ARG A 311 -8.42 12.01 6.89
N THR A 312 -8.83 10.91 7.52
CA THR A 312 -9.39 10.90 8.87
C THR A 312 -8.36 11.33 9.92
N LEU A 313 -7.12 10.84 9.83
CA LEU A 313 -6.02 11.23 10.73
C LEU A 313 -5.63 12.70 10.57
N ASN A 314 -5.61 13.21 9.33
CA ASN A 314 -5.37 14.62 9.07
C ASN A 314 -6.40 15.54 9.74
N ALA A 315 -7.63 15.07 9.90
CA ALA A 315 -8.74 15.82 10.51
C ALA A 315 -8.78 15.70 12.04
N LEU A 316 -8.45 14.55 12.62
CA LEU A 316 -8.67 14.26 14.04
C LEU A 316 -7.45 14.50 14.95
N VAL A 317 -6.22 14.46 14.42
CA VAL A 317 -5.00 14.64 15.22
C VAL A 317 -4.63 16.11 15.37
N LEU A 318 -4.33 16.59 16.58
CA LEU A 318 -3.98 17.99 16.85
C LEU A 318 -2.57 18.16 17.46
N PRO A 319 -1.70 18.99 16.86
CA PRO A 319 -1.86 19.65 15.56
C PRO A 319 -1.86 18.65 14.39
N SER A 320 -2.51 19.01 13.27
CA SER A 320 -2.67 18.11 12.10
C SER A 320 -1.32 17.60 11.58
N PRO A 321 -1.20 16.29 11.28
CA PRO A 321 0.04 15.67 10.80
C PRO A 321 0.37 16.02 9.35
N GLN A 322 -0.57 16.61 8.60
CA GLN A 322 -0.41 17.01 7.19
C GLN A 322 0.08 15.88 6.27
N LEU A 323 -0.43 14.65 6.47
CA LEU A 323 -0.17 13.49 5.62
C LEU A 323 -0.56 13.77 4.17
N SER A 324 0.25 13.29 3.24
CA SER A 324 -0.19 13.11 1.85
C SER A 324 -1.25 12.01 1.83
N VAL A 325 -2.34 12.22 1.08
CA VAL A 325 -3.36 11.20 0.86
C VAL A 325 -3.00 10.50 -0.44
N ASP A 326 -1.99 9.65 -0.35
CA ASP A 326 -1.43 8.89 -1.48
C ASP A 326 -1.85 7.42 -1.43
N GLY A 327 -2.61 7.04 -0.40
CA GLY A 327 -3.03 5.67 -0.18
C GLY A 327 -1.88 4.77 0.23
N ASP A 328 -0.72 5.31 0.61
CA ASP A 328 0.43 4.53 1.10
C ASP A 328 0.61 4.72 2.62
N PHE A 329 0.51 3.62 3.36
CA PHE A 329 0.76 3.61 4.78
C PHE A 329 2.27 3.58 5.02
N GLY A 330 2.93 4.72 4.79
CA GLY A 330 4.35 4.89 5.04
C GLY A 330 4.69 5.28 6.49
N PRO A 331 5.98 5.54 6.78
CA PRO A 331 6.45 5.98 8.10
C PRO A 331 5.74 7.23 8.65
N ASN A 332 5.30 8.13 7.76
CA ASN A 332 4.55 9.33 8.14
C ASN A 332 3.14 8.98 8.62
N THR A 333 2.42 8.12 7.88
CA THR A 333 1.10 7.61 8.25
C THR A 333 1.18 6.85 9.57
N GLN A 334 2.19 5.99 9.76
CA GLN A 334 2.44 5.30 11.02
C GLN A 334 2.66 6.27 12.18
N SER A 335 3.49 7.30 11.98
CA SER A 335 3.75 8.32 13.01
C SER A 335 2.48 9.09 13.40
N ALA A 336 1.61 9.38 12.45
CA ALA A 336 0.31 10.02 12.69
C ALA A 336 -0.66 9.10 13.45
N VAL A 337 -0.67 7.80 13.15
CA VAL A 337 -1.45 6.81 13.90
C VAL A 337 -0.98 6.73 15.36
N ILE A 338 0.33 6.70 15.60
CA ILE A 338 0.89 6.75 16.97
C ILE A 338 0.44 8.02 17.70
N ALA A 339 0.47 9.17 17.02
CA ALA A 339 0.04 10.44 17.59
C ALA A 339 -1.45 10.42 17.95
N PHE A 340 -2.30 9.92 17.05
CA PHE A 340 -3.73 9.74 17.28
C PHE A 340 -4.01 8.82 18.48
N GLN A 341 -3.36 7.65 18.51
CA GLN A 341 -3.54 6.69 19.60
C GLN A 341 -3.19 7.29 20.96
N LYS A 342 -2.07 8.03 21.05
CA LYS A 342 -1.69 8.75 22.28
C LYS A 342 -2.72 9.82 22.66
N GLN A 343 -3.30 10.53 21.69
CA GLN A 343 -4.32 11.56 21.91
C GLN A 343 -5.61 10.95 22.49
N GLU A 344 -6.05 9.81 21.94
CA GLU A 344 -7.31 9.16 22.31
C GLU A 344 -7.17 8.13 23.45
N GLY A 345 -5.98 7.99 24.04
CA GLY A 345 -5.72 7.04 25.12
C GLY A 345 -5.75 5.57 24.68
N VAL A 346 -5.55 5.30 23.39
CA VAL A 346 -5.40 3.97 22.79
C VAL A 346 -3.92 3.56 22.83
N GLU A 347 -3.63 2.26 22.89
CA GLU A 347 -2.25 1.76 22.87
C GLU A 347 -1.51 2.24 21.61
N ALA A 348 -0.35 2.88 21.78
CA ALA A 348 0.36 3.60 20.73
C ALA A 348 1.24 2.67 19.87
N THR A 349 0.62 1.71 19.21
CA THR A 349 1.27 0.66 18.39
C THR A 349 1.73 1.16 17.01
N GLY A 350 1.13 2.25 16.51
CA GLY A 350 1.31 2.72 15.13
C GLY A 350 0.58 1.89 14.08
N GLU A 351 -0.22 0.92 14.51
CA GLU A 351 -1.12 0.12 13.67
C GLU A 351 -2.57 0.54 13.93
N VAL A 352 -3.36 0.65 12.86
CA VAL A 352 -4.78 0.93 12.94
C VAL A 352 -5.51 -0.39 13.11
N GLY A 353 -5.51 -0.86 14.35
CA GLY A 353 -6.29 -2.02 14.80
C GLY A 353 -7.72 -1.63 15.21
N PRO A 354 -8.52 -2.59 15.70
CA PRO A 354 -9.92 -2.39 16.03
C PRO A 354 -10.21 -1.25 17.01
N ASP A 355 -9.37 -1.09 18.03
CA ASP A 355 -9.53 0.00 19.01
C ASP A 355 -9.20 1.35 18.40
N THR A 356 -8.18 1.42 17.53
CA THR A 356 -7.87 2.61 16.74
C THR A 356 -9.02 2.93 15.77
N TRP A 357 -9.59 1.94 15.07
CA TRP A 357 -10.73 2.14 14.18
C TRP A 357 -11.98 2.61 14.92
N ARG A 358 -12.27 2.03 16.09
CA ARG A 358 -13.38 2.45 16.93
C ARG A 358 -13.20 3.88 17.43
N ALA A 359 -11.96 4.25 17.78
CA ALA A 359 -11.63 5.62 18.17
C ALA A 359 -11.68 6.60 16.99
N LEU A 360 -11.28 6.17 15.78
CA LEU A 360 -11.36 6.97 14.55
C LEU A 360 -12.82 7.25 14.14
N GLY A 361 -13.73 6.31 14.40
CA GLY A 361 -15.13 6.41 13.96
C GLY A 361 -15.27 6.26 12.44
N PRO A 362 -16.38 6.76 11.85
CA PRO A 362 -16.60 6.70 10.40
C PRO A 362 -15.44 7.37 9.63
N LEU A 363 -14.91 6.66 8.64
CA LEU A 363 -13.81 7.18 7.83
C LEU A 363 -14.30 8.21 6.82
N LEU A 364 -13.49 9.24 6.63
CA LEU A 364 -13.67 10.20 5.56
C LEU A 364 -13.28 9.52 4.23
N THR A 365 -14.26 8.92 3.56
CA THR A 365 -14.07 8.22 2.26
C THR A 365 -13.91 9.18 1.09
N GLU A 366 -14.49 10.36 1.23
CA GLU A 366 -14.18 11.51 0.38
C GLU A 366 -13.32 12.46 1.21
N ASP A 367 -12.45 13.23 0.55
CA ASP A 367 -11.86 14.38 1.24
C ASP A 367 -13.01 15.18 1.81
N ALA A 368 -12.96 15.50 3.11
CA ALA A 368 -13.83 16.53 3.65
C ALA A 368 -13.79 17.68 2.67
N ALA A 369 -14.96 18.08 2.15
CA ALA A 369 -15.06 19.03 1.05
C ALA A 369 -14.01 20.11 1.29
N SER A 370 -12.99 20.14 0.42
CA SER A 370 -11.83 21.00 0.69
C SER A 370 -12.40 22.40 0.93
N PRO A 371 -11.98 23.06 2.04
CA PRO A 371 -12.56 24.33 2.41
C PRO A 371 -12.50 25.27 1.20
N ALA A 372 -13.47 26.17 1.11
CA ALA A 372 -13.52 27.09 -0.02
C ALA A 372 -12.14 27.75 -0.19
N PRO A 373 -11.61 27.91 -1.41
CA PRO A 373 -10.27 28.44 -1.61
C PRO A 373 -10.00 29.72 -0.81
N GLU A 374 -11.00 30.59 -0.65
CA GLU A 374 -10.91 31.80 0.17
C GLU A 374 -10.58 31.48 1.65
N GLU A 375 -11.24 30.48 2.24
CA GLU A 375 -11.00 30.05 3.62
C GLU A 375 -9.58 29.52 3.85
N VAL A 376 -8.97 28.90 2.84
CA VAL A 376 -7.59 28.36 2.92
C VAL A 376 -6.55 29.43 2.64
N ASN A 377 -6.83 30.27 1.64
CA ASN A 377 -5.88 31.24 1.12
C ASN A 377 -5.74 32.46 2.03
N ASP A 378 -6.80 32.81 2.77
CA ASP A 378 -6.82 33.97 3.67
C ASP A 378 -6.34 33.66 5.10
N GLN A 379 -6.05 32.39 5.40
CA GLN A 379 -5.60 32.00 6.75
C GLN A 379 -4.23 32.60 7.08
N PRO A 380 -4.10 33.35 8.19
CA PRO A 380 -2.83 33.90 8.62
C PRO A 380 -1.90 32.77 9.07
N ARG A 381 -0.65 32.79 8.61
CA ARG A 381 0.34 31.77 8.93
C ARG A 381 1.43 32.37 9.80
N THR A 382 1.62 31.79 10.98
CA THR A 382 2.70 32.13 11.89
C THR A 382 3.93 31.32 11.53
N LYS A 383 5.08 31.99 11.45
CA LYS A 383 6.38 31.32 11.36
C LYS A 383 6.96 31.18 12.76
N ALA A 384 7.64 30.07 13.02
CA ALA A 384 8.56 29.98 14.13
C ALA A 384 9.66 31.05 13.97
N GLY A 385 10.18 31.54 15.10
CA GLY A 385 11.30 32.48 15.09
C GLY A 385 12.49 31.92 14.32
N ALA A 386 13.31 32.83 13.80
CA ALA A 386 14.44 32.47 12.96
C ALA A 386 15.45 31.60 13.72
N ASP A 387 16.09 30.67 13.02
CA ASP A 387 17.02 29.71 13.63
C ASP A 387 18.21 30.40 14.31
N PRO A 388 18.65 29.95 15.50
CA PRO A 388 19.87 30.49 16.08
C PRO A 388 21.08 30.12 15.20
N LEU A 389 22.02 31.05 15.01
CA LEU A 389 23.23 30.92 14.19
C LEU A 389 24.33 30.10 14.91
N VAL A 390 23.91 29.04 15.59
CA VAL A 390 24.75 28.09 16.33
C VAL A 390 24.60 26.68 15.77
N GLY A 391 25.69 25.90 15.83
CA GLY A 391 25.73 24.50 15.39
C GLY A 391 26.89 24.20 14.44
N PRO A 392 27.35 22.93 14.34
CA PRO A 392 28.43 22.54 13.45
C PRO A 392 27.94 22.46 11.99
N PRO A 393 28.81 22.71 10.98
CA PRO A 393 28.43 22.66 9.56
C PRO A 393 28.38 21.22 9.03
N VAL A 394 27.90 20.27 9.82
CA VAL A 394 27.84 18.87 9.41
C VAL A 394 26.67 18.70 8.47
N VAL A 395 26.94 18.10 7.31
CA VAL A 395 25.92 17.75 6.32
C VAL A 395 26.03 16.28 5.96
N THR A 396 24.90 15.67 5.63
CA THR A 396 24.81 14.29 5.15
C THR A 396 24.82 14.21 3.62
N CYS A 397 24.49 15.31 2.95
CA CYS A 397 24.33 15.36 1.51
C CYS A 397 25.63 15.10 0.76
N ALA A 398 25.49 14.41 -0.37
CA ALA A 398 26.62 14.06 -1.22
C ALA A 398 27.17 15.24 -2.04
N ALA A 399 26.38 16.29 -2.26
CA ALA A 399 26.81 17.56 -2.84
C ALA A 399 25.96 18.74 -2.35
N TYR A 400 26.57 19.93 -2.24
CA TYR A 400 25.86 21.17 -1.98
C TYR A 400 26.51 22.38 -2.64
N ALA A 401 25.73 23.45 -2.82
CA ALA A 401 26.20 24.78 -3.20
C ALA A 401 25.46 25.85 -2.39
N ILE A 402 26.18 26.90 -1.99
CA ILE A 402 25.65 28.09 -1.32
C ILE A 402 25.98 29.28 -2.20
N ALA A 403 25.01 30.14 -2.48
CA ALA A 403 25.18 31.29 -3.34
C ALA A 403 24.54 32.55 -2.76
N ASP A 404 25.13 33.69 -3.11
CA ASP A 404 24.53 34.99 -2.84
C ASP A 404 23.24 35.14 -3.67
N ARG A 405 22.14 35.47 -3.01
CA ARG A 405 20.82 35.53 -3.65
C ARG A 405 20.74 36.62 -4.73
N SER A 406 21.38 37.76 -4.48
CA SER A 406 21.27 38.96 -5.31
C SER A 406 22.03 38.82 -6.64
N THR A 407 23.16 38.12 -6.62
CA THR A 407 24.06 37.96 -7.77
C THR A 407 24.01 36.57 -8.39
N GLY A 408 23.48 35.57 -7.67
CA GLY A 408 23.53 34.16 -8.09
C GLY A 408 24.94 33.57 -8.03
N LYS A 409 25.93 34.29 -7.47
CA LYS A 409 27.31 33.84 -7.39
C LYS A 409 27.45 32.76 -6.31
N VAL A 410 27.96 31.58 -6.70
CA VAL A 410 28.34 30.54 -5.74
C VAL A 410 29.47 31.05 -4.85
N LEU A 411 29.24 30.99 -3.54
CA LEU A 411 30.16 31.40 -2.48
C LEU A 411 30.94 30.19 -1.96
N TRP A 412 30.22 29.07 -1.72
CA TRP A 412 30.79 27.83 -1.19
C TRP A 412 30.10 26.62 -1.81
N GLY A 413 30.80 25.49 -1.86
CA GLY A 413 30.24 24.24 -2.36
C GLY A 413 31.09 23.04 -2.01
N TYR A 414 30.47 21.87 -2.03
CA TYR A 414 31.12 20.58 -1.92
C TYR A 414 30.57 19.66 -3.02
N ASN A 415 31.45 19.13 -3.87
CA ASN A 415 31.04 18.36 -5.05
C ASN A 415 29.98 19.08 -5.91
N ASP A 416 29.99 20.41 -5.90
CA ASP A 416 28.94 21.27 -6.47
C ASP A 416 28.83 21.16 -7.99
N ALA A 417 29.91 20.79 -8.67
CA ALA A 417 29.95 20.48 -10.09
C ALA A 417 29.79 18.98 -10.43
N LYS A 418 29.59 18.09 -9.45
CA LYS A 418 29.39 16.65 -9.72
C LYS A 418 27.96 16.36 -10.17
N PRO A 419 27.76 15.69 -11.33
CA PRO A 419 26.44 15.30 -11.79
C PRO A 419 25.72 14.37 -10.80
N ARG A 420 24.44 14.63 -10.56
CA ARG A 420 23.52 13.80 -9.77
C ARG A 420 22.11 13.86 -10.34
N ASP A 421 21.30 12.86 -10.02
CA ASP A 421 19.87 12.90 -10.34
C ASP A 421 19.20 14.09 -9.61
N PRO A 422 18.42 14.94 -10.30
CA PRO A 422 17.78 16.12 -9.71
C PRO A 422 16.57 15.77 -8.83
N ALA A 423 15.90 14.64 -9.08
CA ALA A 423 14.54 14.39 -8.59
C ALA A 423 13.59 15.59 -8.90
N SER A 424 12.59 15.86 -8.06
CA SER A 424 11.58 16.90 -8.33
C SER A 424 12.07 18.35 -8.31
N ILE A 425 13.34 18.63 -7.99
CA ILE A 425 13.87 20.00 -8.19
C ILE A 425 13.90 20.37 -9.68
N THR A 426 13.78 19.38 -10.58
CA THR A 426 13.48 19.54 -12.01
C THR A 426 12.29 20.46 -12.28
N LYS A 427 11.26 20.44 -11.42
CA LYS A 427 10.05 21.26 -11.59
C LYS A 427 10.32 22.76 -11.52
N ILE A 428 11.46 23.18 -10.96
CA ILE A 428 11.89 24.58 -11.02
C ILE A 428 12.06 25.01 -12.49
N MET A 429 12.63 24.16 -13.35
CA MET A 429 12.77 24.46 -14.78
C MET A 429 11.41 24.52 -15.47
N THR A 430 10.54 23.56 -15.17
CA THR A 430 9.17 23.52 -15.70
C THR A 430 8.39 24.80 -15.35
N ALA A 431 8.40 25.20 -14.07
CA ALA A 431 7.80 26.44 -13.62
C ALA A 431 8.47 27.68 -14.25
N HIS A 432 9.80 27.68 -14.36
CA HIS A 432 10.55 28.81 -14.92
C HIS A 432 10.18 29.08 -16.38
N LEU A 433 10.05 28.04 -17.21
CA LEU A 433 9.59 28.19 -18.60
C LEU A 433 8.21 28.83 -18.69
N VAL A 434 7.26 28.36 -17.86
CA VAL A 434 5.89 28.91 -17.81
C VAL A 434 5.90 30.35 -17.31
N CYS A 435 6.74 30.67 -16.31
CA CYS A 435 6.91 32.05 -15.83
C CYS A 435 7.50 32.96 -16.91
N CYS A 436 8.46 32.49 -17.72
CA CYS A 436 8.99 33.26 -18.84
C CYS A 436 7.91 33.55 -19.89
N LEU A 437 7.00 32.60 -20.17
CA LEU A 437 5.85 32.86 -21.03
C LEU A 437 4.92 33.91 -20.41
N ALA A 438 4.61 33.78 -19.12
CA ALA A 438 3.76 34.73 -18.40
C ALA A 438 4.35 36.15 -18.30
N GLU A 439 5.67 36.28 -18.32
CA GLU A 439 6.38 37.57 -18.38
C GLU A 439 6.26 38.24 -19.75
N GLN A 440 6.17 37.44 -20.81
CA GLN A 440 5.93 37.94 -22.18
C GLN A 440 4.45 38.28 -22.40
N ASP A 441 3.56 37.46 -21.85
CA ASP A 441 2.11 37.60 -21.94
C ASP A 441 1.45 37.13 -20.64
N SER A 442 1.01 38.07 -19.82
CA SER A 442 0.41 37.75 -18.51
C SER A 442 -0.90 36.95 -18.63
N SER A 443 -1.58 36.97 -19.78
CA SER A 443 -2.80 36.19 -19.98
C SER A 443 -2.56 34.68 -19.96
N VAL A 444 -1.30 34.24 -20.16
CA VAL A 444 -0.85 32.85 -19.97
C VAL A 444 -1.29 32.29 -18.62
N LEU A 445 -1.31 33.11 -17.57
CA LEU A 445 -1.68 32.67 -16.22
C LEU A 445 -3.18 32.36 -16.07
N GLU A 446 -4.01 32.92 -16.94
CA GLU A 446 -5.47 32.76 -16.96
C GLU A 446 -5.91 31.60 -17.86
N ASP A 447 -5.03 31.14 -18.75
CA ASP A 447 -5.28 30.02 -19.66
C ASP A 447 -5.79 28.79 -18.89
N GLN A 448 -6.81 28.15 -19.47
CA GLN A 448 -7.39 26.93 -18.90
C GLN A 448 -6.60 25.72 -19.37
N LEU A 449 -6.00 25.01 -18.42
CA LEU A 449 -5.30 23.76 -18.62
C LEU A 449 -6.23 22.61 -18.26
N THR A 450 -6.50 21.71 -19.21
CA THR A 450 -7.30 20.50 -18.99
C THR A 450 -6.38 19.29 -18.86
N PHE A 451 -6.61 18.47 -17.84
CA PHE A 451 -5.82 17.27 -17.57
C PHE A 451 -6.12 16.17 -18.58
N SER A 452 -5.06 15.69 -19.24
CA SER A 452 -5.12 14.50 -20.08
C SER A 452 -5.07 13.23 -19.22
N LYS A 453 -5.50 12.10 -19.79
CA LYS A 453 -5.41 10.81 -19.11
C LYS A 453 -3.95 10.46 -18.77
N ALA A 454 -3.01 10.84 -19.65
CA ALA A 454 -1.59 10.61 -19.41
C ALA A 454 -1.03 11.48 -18.27
N ALA A 455 -1.55 12.71 -18.08
CA ALA A 455 -1.21 13.52 -16.92
C ALA A 455 -1.70 12.88 -15.62
N ASP A 456 -2.97 12.47 -15.59
CA ASP A 456 -3.60 11.79 -14.43
C ASP A 456 -2.86 10.49 -14.06
N GLU A 457 -2.54 9.64 -15.04
CA GLU A 457 -1.82 8.38 -14.83
C GLU A 457 -0.30 8.55 -14.57
N THR A 458 0.20 9.78 -14.43
CA THR A 458 1.63 10.01 -14.16
C THR A 458 1.97 9.63 -12.72
N SER A 459 2.72 8.53 -12.56
CA SER A 459 3.17 8.02 -11.25
C SER A 459 4.01 9.02 -10.41
N GLY A 460 4.00 8.84 -9.09
CA GLY A 460 4.77 9.62 -8.11
C GLY A 460 3.93 10.69 -7.41
N SER A 461 4.58 11.73 -6.86
CA SER A 461 3.86 12.83 -6.18
C SER A 461 2.83 13.45 -7.11
N THR A 462 1.63 13.74 -6.60
CA THR A 462 0.48 14.19 -7.40
C THR A 462 -0.12 15.48 -6.85
N SER A 463 -0.68 16.30 -7.74
CA SER A 463 -1.57 17.40 -7.40
C SER A 463 -3.03 16.95 -7.22
N ALA A 464 -3.28 15.65 -7.42
CA ALA A 464 -4.57 14.99 -7.33
C ALA A 464 -5.62 15.64 -8.23
N VAL A 465 -5.22 16.14 -9.41
CA VAL A 465 -6.14 16.62 -10.45
C VAL A 465 -6.37 15.47 -11.43
N ARG A 466 -7.64 15.20 -11.72
CA ARG A 466 -8.11 14.01 -12.43
C ARG A 466 -8.28 14.28 -13.92
N PHE A 467 -8.28 13.22 -14.72
CA PHE A 467 -8.58 13.29 -16.14
C PHE A 467 -9.88 14.06 -16.41
N GLY A 468 -9.81 15.04 -17.32
CA GLY A 468 -10.95 15.87 -17.70
C GLY A 468 -11.20 17.06 -16.77
N GLU A 469 -10.52 17.15 -15.63
CA GLU A 469 -10.55 18.37 -14.81
C GLU A 469 -9.68 19.47 -15.43
N ARG A 470 -10.01 20.72 -15.13
CA ARG A 470 -9.35 21.92 -15.61
C ARG A 470 -9.16 22.94 -14.49
N LEU A 471 -8.14 23.77 -14.67
CA LEU A 471 -7.74 24.85 -13.78
C LEU A 471 -6.96 25.90 -14.56
N SER A 472 -6.79 27.10 -13.99
CA SER A 472 -5.92 28.11 -14.59
C SER A 472 -4.45 27.70 -14.49
N VAL A 473 -3.62 28.21 -15.39
CA VAL A 473 -2.16 27.97 -15.36
C VAL A 473 -1.53 28.52 -14.08
N LEU A 474 -2.04 29.61 -13.51
CA LEU A 474 -1.58 30.08 -12.21
C LEU A 474 -1.79 29.01 -11.12
N GLU A 475 -2.97 28.40 -11.06
CA GLU A 475 -3.23 27.29 -10.14
C GLU A 475 -2.37 26.07 -10.48
N ALA A 476 -2.12 25.81 -11.77
CA ALA A 476 -1.20 24.75 -12.18
C ALA A 476 0.23 24.97 -11.66
N LEU A 477 0.72 26.21 -11.58
CA LEU A 477 2.01 26.51 -10.95
C LEU A 477 2.00 26.17 -9.45
N TYR A 478 0.89 26.43 -8.74
CA TYR A 478 0.75 26.01 -7.34
C TYR A 478 0.70 24.48 -7.21
N GLY A 479 -0.13 23.80 -8.00
CA GLY A 479 -0.22 22.33 -8.02
C GLY A 479 1.09 21.65 -8.43
N LEU A 480 1.93 22.32 -9.21
CA LEU A 480 3.27 21.86 -9.57
C LEU A 480 4.24 21.98 -8.40
N MET A 481 4.28 23.16 -7.76
CA MET A 481 5.37 23.52 -6.85
C MET A 481 5.11 23.12 -5.41
N LEU A 482 3.87 23.22 -4.94
CA LEU A 482 3.52 22.96 -3.54
C LEU A 482 3.55 21.45 -3.23
N PRO A 483 2.63 20.62 -3.78
CA PRO A 483 2.57 19.19 -3.49
C PRO A 483 3.57 18.41 -4.33
N SER A 484 4.34 19.08 -5.20
CA SER A 484 5.30 18.47 -6.12
C SER A 484 4.66 17.62 -7.23
N GLY A 485 3.49 18.01 -7.74
CA GLY A 485 2.69 17.22 -8.69
C GLY A 485 3.42 16.87 -9.99
N ASN A 486 3.67 15.58 -10.21
CA ASN A 486 4.24 15.02 -11.46
C ASN A 486 3.22 15.10 -12.59
N ASP A 487 1.98 14.77 -12.28
CA ASP A 487 0.77 14.97 -13.07
C ASP A 487 0.68 16.41 -13.61
N MET A 488 0.88 17.41 -12.75
CA MET A 488 0.87 18.82 -13.13
C MET A 488 2.05 19.19 -14.04
N ALA A 489 3.24 18.64 -13.78
CA ALA A 489 4.40 18.83 -14.66
C ALA A 489 4.15 18.22 -16.05
N ARG A 490 3.53 17.05 -16.12
CA ARG A 490 3.13 16.40 -17.37
C ARG A 490 2.12 17.26 -18.11
N ALA A 491 1.08 17.72 -17.44
CA ALA A 491 0.02 18.55 -18.02
C ALA A 491 0.56 19.89 -18.55
N LEU A 492 1.42 20.58 -17.79
CA LEU A 492 2.07 21.82 -18.23
C LEU A 492 2.94 21.59 -19.47
N ALA A 493 3.69 20.49 -19.51
CA ALA A 493 4.50 20.16 -20.67
C ALA A 493 3.66 19.87 -21.92
N GLU A 494 2.53 19.17 -21.79
CA GLU A 494 1.59 18.96 -22.89
C GLU A 494 0.97 20.28 -23.38
N HIS A 495 0.56 21.13 -22.44
CA HIS A 495 -0.13 22.38 -22.73
C HIS A 495 0.80 23.40 -23.41
N PHE A 496 2.04 23.52 -22.95
CA PHE A 496 2.95 24.58 -23.37
C PHE A 496 4.00 24.18 -24.38
N GLY A 497 4.23 22.89 -24.63
CA GLY A 497 5.30 22.41 -25.50
C GLY A 497 5.41 23.12 -26.85
N ASN A 498 4.28 23.25 -27.56
CA ASN A 498 4.24 23.97 -28.83
C ASN A 498 4.51 25.49 -28.72
N ARG A 499 4.20 26.11 -27.57
CA ARG A 499 4.37 27.56 -27.34
C ARG A 499 5.79 27.92 -26.97
N VAL A 500 6.48 27.05 -26.22
CA VAL A 500 7.89 27.26 -25.82
C VAL A 500 8.88 26.91 -26.93
N SER A 501 8.45 26.23 -27.99
CA SER A 501 9.32 25.76 -29.06
C SER A 501 9.50 26.73 -30.23
N ASP A 502 9.26 28.04 -30.06
CA ASP A 502 9.52 29.14 -31.02
C ASP A 502 9.43 28.74 -32.50
N GLY A 503 8.29 28.16 -32.91
CA GLY A 503 8.03 27.87 -34.32
C GLY A 503 8.65 26.59 -34.88
N ALA A 504 8.83 25.53 -34.09
CA ALA A 504 8.92 24.14 -34.58
C ALA A 504 7.61 23.67 -35.29
N ALA A 505 6.94 24.56 -36.03
CA ALA A 505 5.82 24.27 -36.89
C ALA A 505 6.28 23.27 -37.97
N GLY A 506 5.89 22.01 -37.82
CA GLY A 506 6.25 20.92 -38.74
C GLY A 506 7.22 19.87 -38.20
N SER A 507 7.54 19.85 -36.90
CA SER A 507 8.23 18.69 -36.30
C SER A 507 7.25 17.56 -35.96
N ASP A 508 7.64 16.30 -36.16
CA ASP A 508 6.85 15.11 -35.79
C ASP A 508 6.86 14.82 -34.27
N LYS A 509 7.46 15.70 -33.45
CA LYS A 509 7.56 15.53 -31.99
C LYS A 509 6.24 15.89 -31.31
N SER A 510 5.94 15.19 -30.22
CA SER A 510 4.80 15.53 -29.38
C SER A 510 5.05 16.87 -28.65
N SER A 511 3.97 17.57 -28.24
CA SER A 511 4.09 18.80 -27.43
C SER A 511 4.93 18.53 -26.16
N TYR A 512 4.73 17.38 -25.52
CA TYR A 512 5.53 16.97 -24.37
C TYR A 512 7.04 16.90 -24.65
N ASP A 513 7.44 16.31 -25.78
CA ASP A 513 8.85 16.22 -26.17
C ASP A 513 9.43 17.59 -26.52
N LEU A 514 8.65 18.44 -27.19
CA LEU A 514 9.03 19.84 -27.47
C LEU A 514 9.27 20.63 -26.19
N PHE A 515 8.48 20.39 -25.15
CA PHE A 515 8.71 21.01 -23.85
C PHE A 515 10.04 20.56 -23.22
N ILE A 516 10.38 19.27 -23.31
CA ILE A 516 11.67 18.75 -22.81
C ILE A 516 12.85 19.35 -23.59
N ASP A 517 12.72 19.53 -24.91
CA ASP A 517 13.72 20.23 -25.72
C ASP A 517 13.90 21.68 -25.22
N ALA A 518 12.79 22.40 -24.96
CA ALA A 518 12.83 23.76 -24.42
C ALA A 518 13.47 23.84 -23.03
N MET A 519 13.24 22.84 -22.16
CA MET A 519 13.92 22.75 -20.85
C MET A 519 15.43 22.67 -21.01
N ASN A 520 15.91 21.84 -21.96
CA ASN A 520 17.34 21.71 -22.23
C ASN A 520 17.92 22.95 -22.93
N ALA A 521 17.17 23.59 -23.83
CA ALA A 521 17.57 24.85 -24.46
C ALA A 521 17.72 25.98 -23.42
N LYS A 522 16.76 26.09 -22.48
CA LYS A 522 16.83 27.04 -21.37
C LYS A 522 17.98 26.71 -20.42
N ALA A 523 18.25 25.43 -20.15
CA ALA A 523 19.43 25.03 -19.38
C ALA A 523 20.72 25.53 -20.05
N ALA A 524 20.86 25.37 -21.36
CA ALA A 524 22.02 25.87 -22.11
C ALA A 524 22.12 27.40 -22.07
N GLU A 525 21.02 28.12 -22.24
CA GLU A 525 20.94 29.59 -22.14
C GLU A 525 21.39 30.10 -20.77
N LEU A 526 20.98 29.43 -19.69
CA LEU A 526 21.40 29.74 -18.32
C LEU A 526 22.82 29.26 -18.00
N GLY A 527 23.53 28.64 -18.95
CA GLY A 527 24.88 28.12 -18.76
C GLY A 527 24.94 26.88 -17.86
N MET A 528 23.87 26.11 -17.76
CA MET A 528 23.77 24.87 -16.98
C MET A 528 24.35 23.67 -17.74
N ALA A 529 25.64 23.74 -18.05
CA ALA A 529 26.31 22.82 -18.99
C ALA A 529 26.38 21.35 -18.52
N SER A 530 26.10 21.06 -17.25
CA SER A 530 26.09 19.69 -16.69
C SER A 530 24.69 19.23 -16.34
N THR A 531 23.67 19.88 -16.89
CA THR A 531 22.26 19.54 -16.69
C THR A 531 21.65 18.99 -17.97
N GLY A 532 20.91 17.89 -17.83
CA GLY A 532 20.15 17.26 -18.92
C GLY A 532 18.78 16.82 -18.42
N TYR A 533 17.72 17.34 -19.03
CA TYR A 533 16.34 16.97 -18.72
C TYR A 533 15.85 15.85 -19.66
N ARG A 534 15.02 14.96 -19.12
CA ARG A 534 14.42 13.78 -19.79
C ARG A 534 12.91 13.69 -19.59
N ASN A 535 12.41 14.44 -18.62
CA ASN A 535 11.01 14.60 -18.28
C ASN A 535 10.88 15.91 -17.46
N PRO A 536 9.66 16.48 -17.35
CA PRO A 536 9.42 17.75 -16.67
C PRO A 536 9.21 17.63 -15.16
N HIS A 537 9.10 16.40 -14.63
CA HIS A 537 8.70 16.17 -13.23
C HIS A 537 9.85 15.69 -12.32
N GLY A 538 10.89 15.07 -12.87
CA GLY A 538 12.05 14.60 -12.13
C GLY A 538 12.06 13.11 -11.77
N LEU A 539 11.29 12.24 -12.44
CA LEU A 539 11.47 10.80 -12.22
C LEU A 539 12.78 10.36 -12.85
N THR A 540 13.40 9.33 -12.27
CA THR A 540 14.68 8.80 -12.74
C THR A 540 14.58 8.36 -14.19
N ALA A 541 15.48 8.87 -15.02
CA ALA A 541 15.66 8.46 -16.40
C ALA A 541 17.13 8.59 -16.77
N GLU A 542 17.62 7.75 -17.69
CA GLU A 542 19.01 7.79 -18.10
C GLU A 542 19.40 9.15 -18.70
N GLY A 543 20.45 9.76 -18.13
CA GLY A 543 20.89 11.10 -18.50
C GLY A 543 20.01 12.24 -17.97
N HIS A 544 19.09 11.96 -17.03
CA HIS A 544 18.38 12.98 -16.26
C HIS A 544 19.24 13.46 -15.08
N VAL A 545 20.07 14.46 -15.31
CA VAL A 545 21.12 14.87 -14.36
C VAL A 545 21.17 16.39 -14.19
N THR A 546 21.70 16.84 -13.05
CA THR A 546 22.07 18.23 -12.79
C THR A 546 23.27 18.30 -11.85
N THR A 547 23.69 19.51 -11.48
CA THR A 547 24.72 19.78 -10.47
C THR A 547 24.21 20.82 -9.48
N ALA A 548 24.80 20.90 -8.28
CA ALA A 548 24.37 21.90 -7.30
C ALA A 548 24.64 23.33 -7.80
N ALA A 549 25.76 23.53 -8.51
CA ALA A 549 26.12 24.80 -9.13
C ALA A 549 25.14 25.22 -10.25
N ASP A 550 24.67 24.26 -11.07
CA ASP A 550 23.67 24.57 -12.10
C ASP A 550 22.31 24.89 -11.50
N MET A 551 21.91 24.18 -10.44
CA MET A 551 20.66 24.48 -9.74
C MET A 551 20.66 25.85 -9.05
N VAL A 552 21.81 26.38 -8.64
CA VAL A 552 21.92 27.78 -8.19
C VAL A 552 21.54 28.75 -9.31
N LYS A 553 22.04 28.53 -10.54
CA LYS A 553 21.74 29.40 -11.69
C LYS A 553 20.24 29.38 -11.99
N LEU A 554 19.65 28.19 -11.99
CA LEU A 554 18.22 28.02 -12.20
C LEU A 554 17.38 28.67 -11.08
N ALA A 555 17.76 28.47 -9.82
CA ALA A 555 17.10 29.11 -8.69
C ALA A 555 17.16 30.63 -8.79
N HIS A 556 18.34 31.18 -9.10
CA HIS A 556 18.53 32.62 -9.27
C HIS A 556 17.67 33.18 -10.41
N ALA A 557 17.63 32.50 -11.56
CA ALA A 557 16.81 32.90 -12.70
C ALA A 557 15.31 32.82 -12.40
N ALA A 558 14.83 31.69 -11.86
CA ALA A 558 13.42 31.50 -11.53
C ALA A 558 12.92 32.50 -10.48
N MET A 559 13.74 32.79 -9.46
CA MET A 559 13.40 33.72 -8.38
C MET A 559 13.40 35.20 -8.80
N GLN A 560 13.80 35.54 -10.03
CA GLN A 560 13.55 36.89 -10.58
C GLN A 560 12.06 37.11 -10.85
N SER A 561 11.34 36.04 -11.19
CA SER A 561 9.91 36.12 -11.50
C SER A 561 9.09 36.40 -10.23
N PRO A 562 8.28 37.47 -10.19
CA PRO A 562 7.37 37.73 -9.07
C PRO A 562 6.37 36.58 -8.87
N VAL A 563 5.88 35.99 -9.96
CA VAL A 563 4.94 34.86 -9.92
C VAL A 563 5.59 33.65 -9.28
N PHE A 564 6.80 33.27 -9.72
CA PHE A 564 7.52 32.14 -9.14
C PHE A 564 7.77 32.35 -7.64
N ARG A 565 8.20 33.54 -7.23
CA ARG A 565 8.41 33.88 -5.81
C ARG A 565 7.15 33.73 -5.00
N GLU A 566 6.02 34.20 -5.51
CA GLU A 566 4.73 34.06 -4.83
C GLU A 566 4.33 32.59 -4.67
N VAL A 567 4.43 31.82 -5.75
CA VAL A 567 4.10 30.40 -5.76
C VAL A 567 4.95 29.62 -4.77
N VAL A 568 6.28 29.72 -4.85
CA VAL A 568 7.17 28.87 -4.05
C VAL A 568 7.24 29.27 -2.58
N LYS A 569 6.94 30.54 -2.25
CA LYS A 569 6.90 31.00 -0.86
C LYS A 569 5.58 30.64 -0.18
N THR A 570 4.56 30.19 -0.93
CA THR A 570 3.21 29.91 -0.42
C THR A 570 3.17 28.56 0.29
N PRO A 571 2.86 28.51 1.60
CA PRO A 571 2.80 27.24 2.35
C PRO A 571 1.64 26.31 1.96
N VAL A 572 0.49 26.85 1.61
CA VAL A 572 -0.75 26.14 1.29
C VAL A 572 -1.57 26.99 0.31
N ARG A 573 -2.21 26.35 -0.67
CA ARG A 573 -3.11 26.96 -1.67
C ARG A 573 -4.37 26.12 -1.78
N GLY A 574 -5.53 26.73 -1.58
CA GLY A 574 -6.82 26.15 -1.98
C GLY A 574 -7.14 26.51 -3.43
N CYS A 575 -7.71 25.56 -4.19
CA CYS A 575 -8.08 25.72 -5.59
C CYS A 575 -9.41 25.01 -5.85
N THR A 576 -10.26 25.58 -6.71
CA THR A 576 -11.45 24.91 -7.26
C THR A 576 -11.09 24.34 -8.63
N LEU A 577 -11.36 23.05 -8.82
CA LEU A 577 -11.20 22.31 -10.05
C LEU A 577 -12.56 22.16 -10.72
N ASP A 578 -12.61 22.45 -12.02
CA ASP A 578 -13.78 22.26 -12.87
C ASP A 578 -13.61 21.00 -13.69
N SER A 579 -14.68 20.23 -13.94
CA SER A 579 -14.64 19.16 -14.94
C SER A 579 -15.30 19.57 -16.25
N VAL A 580 -14.88 18.94 -17.35
CA VAL A 580 -15.50 19.12 -18.68
C VAL A 580 -16.99 18.77 -18.72
N ASP A 581 -17.46 17.89 -17.83
CA ASP A 581 -18.86 17.48 -17.67
C ASP A 581 -19.66 18.32 -16.64
N GLY A 582 -19.01 19.30 -16.01
CA GLY A 582 -19.67 20.33 -15.22
C GLY A 582 -19.72 20.11 -13.70
N TYR A 583 -19.11 19.05 -13.16
CA TYR A 583 -18.89 18.98 -11.71
C TYR A 583 -17.72 19.89 -11.29
N GLN A 584 -17.78 20.39 -10.06
CA GLN A 584 -16.71 21.15 -9.42
C GLN A 584 -16.31 20.49 -8.11
N ARG A 585 -15.03 20.55 -7.76
CA ARG A 585 -14.55 20.21 -6.42
C ARG A 585 -13.39 21.09 -6.01
N ASN A 586 -13.21 21.27 -4.71
CA ASN A 586 -12.05 21.97 -4.18
C ASN A 586 -10.90 20.98 -3.92
N THR A 587 -9.68 21.49 -3.96
CA THR A 587 -8.46 20.81 -3.52
C THR A 587 -7.59 21.77 -2.72
N VAL A 588 -6.77 21.22 -1.83
CA VAL A 588 -5.80 21.98 -1.04
C VAL A 588 -4.41 21.42 -1.24
N TRP A 589 -3.54 22.23 -1.82
CA TRP A 589 -2.14 21.89 -2.00
C TRP A 589 -1.30 22.45 -0.87
N LYS A 590 -0.46 21.61 -0.27
CA LYS A 590 0.48 21.99 0.78
C LYS A 590 1.90 21.94 0.25
N ASN A 591 2.70 22.92 0.65
CA ASN A 591 4.08 23.03 0.23
C ASN A 591 4.93 22.00 0.95
N THR A 592 5.59 21.15 0.16
CA THR A 592 6.53 20.15 0.68
C THR A 592 7.75 20.75 1.37
N ASN A 593 8.08 22.04 1.19
CA ASN A 593 9.22 22.68 1.82
C ASN A 593 8.91 23.16 3.25
N HIS A 594 9.32 22.36 4.23
CA HIS A 594 9.06 22.64 5.65
C HIS A 594 9.82 23.87 6.20
N LEU A 595 10.82 24.39 5.47
CA LEU A 595 11.52 25.61 5.89
C LEU A 595 10.60 26.84 5.89
N LEU A 596 9.51 26.83 5.12
CA LEU A 596 8.55 27.94 5.07
C LEU A 596 7.88 28.23 6.42
N GLY A 597 7.89 27.27 7.35
CA GLY A 597 7.41 27.46 8.71
C GLY A 597 8.39 28.22 9.63
N ILE A 598 9.58 28.58 9.14
CA ILE A 598 10.64 29.24 9.92
C ILE A 598 10.90 30.61 9.31
N GLU A 599 11.00 31.64 10.15
CA GLU A 599 11.35 32.98 9.75
C GLU A 599 12.71 33.01 9.02
N GLY A 600 12.79 33.82 7.98
CA GLY A 600 13.99 33.91 7.13
C GLY A 600 13.98 33.00 5.91
N PHE A 601 13.07 32.03 5.76
CA PHE A 601 13.00 31.19 4.55
C PHE A 601 11.80 31.54 3.66
N ASP A 602 12.00 31.49 2.34
CA ASP A 602 10.99 31.86 1.34
C ASP A 602 10.87 30.89 0.15
N GLY A 603 11.28 29.63 0.34
CA GLY A 603 10.76 28.50 -0.45
C GLY A 603 11.76 27.89 -1.42
N VAL A 604 11.31 27.75 -2.67
CA VAL A 604 11.89 27.05 -3.84
C VAL A 604 11.39 25.61 -4.02
N LYS A 605 12.15 24.54 -3.80
CA LYS A 605 11.66 23.19 -4.15
C LYS A 605 12.44 22.04 -3.53
N THR A 606 11.69 21.05 -3.03
CA THR A 606 12.19 19.72 -2.60
C THR A 606 12.20 18.71 -3.77
N GLY A 607 13.01 17.66 -3.68
CA GLY A 607 12.88 16.49 -4.57
C GLY A 607 13.44 15.20 -3.95
N THR A 608 12.83 14.06 -4.25
CA THR A 608 13.31 12.75 -3.77
C THR A 608 13.06 11.69 -4.82
N THR A 609 14.07 10.86 -5.10
CA THR A 609 13.91 9.55 -5.75
C THR A 609 14.90 8.58 -5.11
N GLY A 610 14.73 7.28 -5.29
CA GLY A 610 15.68 6.27 -4.81
C GLY A 610 17.13 6.59 -5.22
N PRO A 611 17.41 6.81 -6.53
CA PRO A 611 18.75 7.17 -7.00
C PRO A 611 19.25 8.56 -6.57
N ALA A 612 18.39 9.58 -6.57
CA ALA A 612 18.80 10.95 -6.23
C ALA A 612 19.12 11.14 -4.74
N GLY A 613 18.50 10.33 -3.87
CA GLY A 613 18.38 10.63 -2.45
C GLY A 613 17.47 11.86 -2.23
N ALA A 614 17.62 12.52 -1.09
CA ALA A 614 16.84 13.71 -0.75
C ALA A 614 17.53 15.00 -1.21
N CYS A 615 16.88 15.75 -2.09
CA CYS A 615 17.35 17.02 -2.64
C CYS A 615 16.51 18.21 -2.17
N LEU A 616 17.11 19.38 -2.07
CA LEU A 616 16.43 20.64 -1.75
C LEU A 616 17.16 21.80 -2.43
N VAL A 617 16.41 22.64 -3.12
CA VAL A 617 16.81 24.02 -3.40
C VAL A 617 16.00 24.90 -2.48
N ALA A 618 16.68 25.77 -1.73
CA ALA A 618 16.06 26.66 -0.77
C ALA A 618 16.57 28.08 -0.94
N SER A 619 15.69 29.05 -0.67
CA SER A 619 16.02 30.47 -0.56
C SER A 619 15.74 30.95 0.85
N GLY A 620 16.62 31.80 1.37
CA GLY A 620 16.47 32.41 2.68
C GLY A 620 17.18 33.76 2.79
N SER A 621 16.83 34.54 3.80
CA SER A 621 17.42 35.83 4.12
C SER A 621 17.44 36.03 5.64
N ARG A 622 18.53 36.58 6.16
CA ARG A 622 18.62 37.08 7.53
C ARG A 622 19.34 38.43 7.55
N ASP A 623 18.74 39.41 8.21
CA ASP A 623 19.24 40.79 8.30
C ASP A 623 19.70 41.39 6.97
N GLY A 624 18.91 41.17 5.92
CA GLY A 624 19.18 41.64 4.57
C GLY A 624 20.16 40.79 3.76
N THR A 625 20.77 39.76 4.36
CA THR A 625 21.70 38.83 3.71
C THR A 625 20.95 37.64 3.13
N GLY A 626 20.64 37.71 1.83
CA GLY A 626 19.93 36.67 1.10
C GLY A 626 20.87 35.58 0.54
N LEU A 627 20.50 34.31 0.70
CA LEU A 627 21.23 33.16 0.18
C LEU A 627 20.33 32.19 -0.57
N TYR A 628 20.90 31.50 -1.56
CA TYR A 628 20.41 30.22 -2.07
C TYR A 628 21.26 29.09 -1.52
N VAL A 629 20.61 28.00 -1.10
CA VAL A 629 21.29 26.76 -0.72
C VAL A 629 20.70 25.60 -1.52
N VAL A 630 21.58 24.86 -2.18
CA VAL A 630 21.25 23.63 -2.90
C VAL A 630 21.87 22.46 -2.17
N VAL A 631 21.07 21.44 -1.88
CA VAL A 631 21.43 20.17 -1.26
C VAL A 631 21.04 19.06 -2.23
N LEU A 632 21.98 18.18 -2.58
CA LEU A 632 21.73 17.02 -3.44
C LEU A 632 22.17 15.73 -2.75
N GLY A 633 21.23 14.77 -2.65
CA GLY A 633 21.49 13.44 -2.10
C GLY A 633 21.81 13.42 -0.61
N ALA A 634 21.00 14.10 0.21
CA ALA A 634 20.95 13.88 1.66
C ALA A 634 20.44 12.46 1.98
N THR A 635 20.85 11.93 3.14
CA THR A 635 20.60 10.52 3.51
C THR A 635 19.14 10.20 3.81
N SER A 636 18.31 11.21 4.08
CA SER A 636 16.88 11.06 4.31
C SER A 636 16.12 12.36 4.01
N GLY A 637 14.80 12.27 3.98
CA GLY A 637 13.94 13.44 3.78
C GLY A 637 14.14 14.53 4.82
N ASP A 638 14.24 14.17 6.10
CA ASP A 638 14.49 15.12 7.18
C ASP A 638 15.91 15.67 7.16
N ALA A 639 16.88 14.81 6.80
CA ALA A 639 18.29 15.21 6.73
C ALA A 639 18.51 16.36 5.74
N ARG A 640 17.73 16.46 4.65
CA ARG A 640 17.84 17.59 3.71
C ARG A 640 17.60 18.95 4.38
N TYR A 641 16.68 19.02 5.34
CA TYR A 641 16.34 20.26 6.04
C TYR A 641 17.37 20.59 7.10
N VAL A 642 17.89 19.56 7.80
CA VAL A 642 19.01 19.72 8.73
C VAL A 642 20.25 20.22 7.98
N ASP A 643 20.58 19.59 6.84
CA ASP A 643 21.70 19.96 5.99
C ASP A 643 21.55 21.41 5.50
N ALA A 644 20.40 21.77 4.92
CA ALA A 644 20.17 23.13 4.46
C ALA A 644 20.25 24.15 5.59
N ARG A 645 19.59 23.92 6.73
CA ARG A 645 19.64 24.83 7.89
C ARG A 645 21.06 24.97 8.44
N ASN A 646 21.87 23.90 8.47
CA ASN A 646 23.27 23.97 8.86
C ASN A 646 24.08 24.85 7.90
N LEU A 647 23.89 24.67 6.59
CA LEU A 647 24.58 25.46 5.56
C LEU A 647 24.17 26.94 5.59
N PHE A 648 22.89 27.25 5.75
CA PHE A 648 22.40 28.64 5.89
C PHE A 648 22.97 29.32 7.13
N ARG A 649 22.85 28.70 8.31
CA ARG A 649 23.36 29.25 9.57
C ARG A 649 24.86 29.48 9.53
N TRP A 650 25.60 28.50 9.01
CA TRP A 650 27.04 28.63 8.82
C TRP A 650 27.36 29.79 7.87
N ALA A 651 26.74 29.85 6.69
CA ALA A 651 27.01 30.89 5.72
C ALA A 651 26.65 32.29 6.21
N TRP A 652 25.52 32.48 6.90
CA TRP A 652 25.16 33.77 7.50
C TRP A 652 26.19 34.21 8.55
N LYS A 653 26.65 33.28 9.38
CA LYS A 653 27.71 33.57 10.36
C LYS A 653 29.04 33.94 9.69
N GLU A 654 29.45 33.23 8.66
CA GLU A 654 30.67 33.56 7.88
C GLU A 654 30.54 34.93 7.18
N LEU A 655 29.32 35.35 6.84
CA LEU A 655 29.02 36.66 6.26
C LEU A 655 28.84 37.76 7.32
N GLY A 656 29.05 37.46 8.61
CA GLY A 656 29.01 38.43 9.70
C GLY A 656 27.61 38.84 10.15
N VAL A 657 26.59 38.02 9.87
CA VAL A 657 25.24 38.22 10.42
C VAL A 657 25.26 37.85 11.91
N GLU A 658 24.73 38.73 12.75
CA GLU A 658 24.67 38.56 14.21
C GLU A 658 23.39 37.82 14.64
N ASP A 659 23.42 37.20 15.82
CA ASP A 659 22.35 36.33 16.33
C ASP A 659 21.09 37.09 16.78
#